data_AF-A0A1F3RYX2-F1
#
_entry.id   AF-A0A1F3RYX2-F1
#
_cell.length_a   1.000
_cell.length_b   1.000
_cell.length_c   1.000
_cell.angle_alpha   90.00
_cell.angle_beta   90.00
_cell.angle_gamma   90.00
#
_symmetry.space_group_name_H-M   'P 1'
#
loop_
_entity.id
_entity.type
_entity.pdbx_description
1 polymer ?
#
loop_
_entity_poly.entity_id
_entity_poly.type
_entity_poly.pdbx_seq_one_letter_code
_entity_poly.pdbx_strand_id
1 'polypeptide(L)'
;MHAQEVWMTPNHGQWDERVEYRVELQMGEMLIEKDGFTFVLTDIADKFKHKHGEDEVSRHQENDLVRNQLILAKFIGSNWKGEAQHIDSSSFYRNYLLGNDPTKWFSGLHCYNRLVMREMYSGIDVLWEGTDVLTYSLFVKPGVNPDVIQINYRGQDKLSLDKEGNLLLGTRFGNILETKPLAWTVKDGRKTSVAVRFEISNESVGFYFPDGYDETADLVIDPSLVFSTFTGSTMDNWGMTATPDSYGNTFAAGIAFAGSGSYPTIPGSYDVSFNGGTTYAWGGGTLPGFDVAISKFNVDGSNLIFSTYLGGSANEAPHSMVADENDELYVFGVTSSSNFPVTPGAYDASFNGGPNIASNELGYPQGSDIFVAHLNQAGTGLVGSTFVGGSGTDGINTGNLDYNYGDPFRGEIIAVNGSVYVSSTSQSSDFPTLGASQGSLSGGQDAVIFKLNSALTTLNWSTYFGGSNLESGNALQLSLSGQLFVTGGTNSSNLPITGGNDLSFNGGVSDGYILKMSAATGSFIAGTYIGMAEYDQCYFVQLDVDNNVYVYGQTETPFPISPGIYGNANSGQFIRKYTNNLATILWTTMIGGGTGHPEISPTAFLVSDCYDIYISGWGGTINTSYSNQAIYSTSNGFPVTGDAFQANTNGSNFYIAVLGQDANSLKYGTYMGGTTDSWNHVDGGTSRFDKAGRIYHAVCAACGGNNNGFTSTPGVWSPINASSNCNLAAFKFELSTIEAIVSTPNNVVCLPDPVIFDNNSANGNAFYWSFGDGTYSSEINPSHVYPGPG
;
A
#
# COMPACT_ATOMS: atom_id res chain seq x y z
N MET A 1 4.65 -17.93 -12.07
CA MET A 1 4.46 -17.49 -13.46
C MET A 1 4.38 -15.98 -13.39
N HIS A 2 5.43 -15.28 -13.83
CA HIS A 2 5.60 -13.84 -13.61
C HIS A 2 4.50 -13.04 -14.34
N ALA A 3 3.98 -11.98 -13.71
CA ALA A 3 3.20 -10.97 -14.41
C ALA A 3 4.11 -10.38 -15.49
N GLN A 4 3.66 -10.47 -16.75
CA GLN A 4 4.43 -10.02 -17.90
C GLN A 4 3.98 -8.59 -18.19
N GLU A 5 4.88 -7.62 -18.03
CA GLU A 5 4.68 -6.22 -18.45
C GLU A 5 4.09 -6.14 -19.87
N VAL A 6 3.18 -5.19 -20.08
CA VAL A 6 2.50 -4.99 -21.36
C VAL A 6 3.36 -4.13 -22.29
N TRP A 7 3.97 -4.77 -23.28
CA TRP A 7 4.88 -4.13 -24.23
C TRP A 7 4.23 -3.87 -25.60
N MET A 8 4.39 -2.65 -26.13
CA MET A 8 4.00 -2.28 -27.49
C MET A 8 5.17 -2.47 -28.45
N THR A 9 5.10 -3.50 -29.28
CA THR A 9 6.15 -3.83 -30.26
C THR A 9 5.91 -3.07 -31.57
N PRO A 10 6.82 -2.18 -32.03
CA PRO A 10 6.66 -1.43 -33.27
C PRO A 10 6.67 -2.35 -34.50
N ASN A 11 5.93 -2.01 -35.56
CA ASN A 11 5.95 -2.74 -36.82
C ASN A 11 7.07 -2.25 -37.76
N HIS A 12 8.00 -3.13 -38.08
CA HIS A 12 9.08 -2.93 -39.06
C HIS A 12 8.89 -3.82 -40.31
N GLY A 13 7.69 -4.35 -40.52
CA GLY A 13 7.35 -5.22 -41.65
C GLY A 13 7.11 -6.69 -41.26
N GLN A 14 7.06 -6.99 -39.97
CA GLN A 14 6.73 -8.34 -39.47
C GLN A 14 5.24 -8.65 -39.44
N TRP A 15 4.40 -7.62 -39.43
CA TRP A 15 2.95 -7.74 -39.56
C TRP A 15 2.46 -6.92 -40.75
N ASP A 16 1.16 -7.03 -41.03
CA ASP A 16 0.48 -6.24 -42.05
C ASP A 16 0.80 -4.74 -41.89
N GLU A 17 0.98 -4.04 -43.01
CA GLU A 17 1.39 -2.61 -43.04
C GLU A 17 0.42 -1.66 -42.33
N ARG A 18 -0.80 -2.12 -42.00
CA ARG A 18 -1.79 -1.37 -41.23
C ARG A 18 -1.45 -1.31 -39.73
N VAL A 19 -0.69 -2.27 -39.23
CA VAL A 19 -0.29 -2.35 -37.82
C VAL A 19 0.89 -1.42 -37.59
N GLU A 20 0.78 -0.54 -36.60
CA GLU A 20 1.86 0.32 -36.12
C GLU A 20 2.55 -0.31 -34.91
N TYR A 21 1.78 -0.88 -33.98
CA TYR A 21 2.30 -1.62 -32.83
C TYR A 21 1.47 -2.86 -32.54
N ARG A 22 2.10 -3.88 -31.97
CA ARG A 22 1.41 -5.07 -31.45
C ARG A 22 1.64 -5.19 -29.95
N VAL A 23 0.56 -5.47 -29.25
CA VAL A 23 0.50 -5.72 -27.80
C VAL A 23 0.02 -7.15 -27.59
N GLU A 24 0.75 -7.94 -26.82
CA GLU A 24 0.35 -9.32 -26.51
C GLU A 24 -0.63 -9.31 -25.33
N LEU A 25 -1.71 -10.10 -25.43
CA LEU A 25 -2.73 -10.23 -24.38
C LEU A 25 -2.85 -11.69 -23.95
N GLN A 26 -3.34 -11.94 -22.74
CA GLN A 26 -3.53 -13.30 -22.23
C GLN A 26 -4.48 -14.15 -23.09
N MET A 27 -5.49 -13.51 -23.71
CA MET A 27 -6.46 -14.15 -24.62
C MET A 27 -6.35 -13.63 -26.06
N GLY A 28 -5.12 -13.39 -26.54
CA GLY A 28 -4.85 -13.02 -27.92
C GLY A 28 -3.86 -11.86 -28.05
N GLU A 29 -4.22 -10.83 -28.80
CA GLU A 29 -3.37 -9.65 -29.02
C GLU A 29 -4.21 -8.40 -29.31
N MET A 30 -3.61 -7.23 -29.10
CA MET A 30 -4.14 -5.96 -29.56
C MET A 30 -3.17 -5.35 -30.58
N LEU A 31 -3.70 -4.88 -31.69
CA LEU A 31 -2.94 -4.24 -32.77
C LEU A 31 -3.27 -2.75 -32.75
N ILE A 32 -2.30 -1.88 -32.50
CA ILE A 32 -2.46 -0.44 -32.62
C ILE A 32 -2.21 -0.05 -34.08
N GLU A 33 -3.12 0.71 -34.67
CA GLU A 33 -3.16 1.10 -36.08
C GLU A 33 -3.23 2.64 -36.21
N LYS A 34 -3.08 3.19 -37.42
CA LYS A 34 -3.06 4.65 -37.63
C LYS A 34 -4.31 5.38 -37.16
N ASP A 35 -5.46 4.73 -37.24
CA ASP A 35 -6.76 5.33 -36.96
C ASP A 35 -7.58 4.48 -35.99
N GLY A 36 -6.92 3.67 -35.15
CA GLY A 36 -7.63 2.74 -34.29
C GLY A 36 -6.74 1.73 -33.59
N PHE A 37 -7.39 0.74 -33.00
CA PHE A 37 -6.77 -0.48 -32.52
C PHE A 37 -7.71 -1.66 -32.73
N THR A 38 -7.16 -2.86 -32.87
CA THR A 38 -7.92 -4.09 -33.09
C THR A 38 -7.58 -5.11 -32.03
N PHE A 39 -8.57 -5.58 -31.27
CA PHE A 39 -8.44 -6.79 -30.46
C PHE A 39 -8.58 -8.02 -31.36
N VAL A 40 -7.62 -8.93 -31.27
CA VAL A 40 -7.63 -10.24 -31.91
C VAL A 40 -7.75 -11.28 -30.79
N LEU A 41 -8.99 -11.68 -30.47
CA LEU A 41 -9.27 -12.61 -29.38
C LEU A 41 -9.30 -14.05 -29.88
N THR A 42 -8.72 -14.98 -29.12
CA THR A 42 -8.63 -16.39 -29.51
C THR A 42 -8.64 -17.34 -28.31
N ASP A 43 -9.23 -18.53 -28.49
CA ASP A 43 -9.20 -19.64 -27.50
C ASP A 43 -8.05 -20.63 -27.71
N ILE A 44 -7.12 -20.33 -28.64
CA ILE A 44 -6.06 -21.26 -29.03
C ILE A 44 -5.17 -21.65 -27.84
N ALA A 45 -4.84 -20.71 -26.95
CA ALA A 45 -3.96 -20.97 -25.82
C ALA A 45 -4.55 -21.99 -24.84
N ASP A 46 -5.87 -21.98 -24.61
CA ASP A 46 -6.54 -22.91 -23.70
C ASP A 46 -6.71 -24.30 -24.31
N LYS A 47 -6.84 -24.41 -25.63
CA LYS A 47 -6.90 -25.69 -26.33
C LYS A 47 -5.56 -26.44 -26.38
N PHE A 48 -4.43 -25.75 -26.27
CA PHE A 48 -3.09 -26.36 -26.29
C PHE A 48 -2.51 -26.65 -24.89
N LYS A 49 -3.15 -26.22 -23.79
CA LYS A 49 -2.71 -26.50 -22.41
C LYS A 49 -2.88 -27.96 -21.95
N HIS A 50 -3.59 -28.83 -22.71
CA HIS A 50 -3.92 -30.21 -22.31
C HIS A 50 -3.27 -31.33 -23.14
N LYS A 51 -2.08 -31.15 -23.72
CA LYS A 51 -1.37 -32.25 -24.42
C LYS A 51 0.06 -32.49 -23.94
N HIS A 52 0.20 -32.89 -22.68
CA HIS A 52 1.39 -33.59 -22.18
C HIS A 52 1.01 -34.78 -21.29
N GLY A 53 0.03 -35.56 -21.73
CA GLY A 53 -0.22 -36.91 -21.20
C GLY A 53 -0.20 -37.89 -22.37
N GLU A 54 0.80 -38.76 -22.41
CA GLU A 54 0.67 -40.03 -23.12
C GLU A 54 -0.41 -40.82 -22.38
N ASP A 55 -1.62 -40.89 -22.93
CA ASP A 55 -2.37 -42.13 -23.13
C ASP A 55 -3.80 -41.86 -23.62
N GLU A 56 -4.24 -42.76 -24.49
CA GLU A 56 -5.58 -42.90 -25.07
C GLU A 56 -6.02 -41.90 -26.15
N VAL A 57 -5.80 -42.34 -27.39
CA VAL A 57 -6.57 -41.98 -28.57
C VAL A 57 -8.03 -42.42 -28.37
N SER A 58 -8.83 -41.62 -27.67
CA SER A 58 -10.29 -41.74 -27.72
C SER A 58 -10.84 -40.89 -28.86
N ARG A 59 -11.58 -41.55 -29.74
CA ARG A 59 -12.26 -40.96 -30.88
C ARG A 59 -13.44 -40.10 -30.39
N HIS A 60 -13.21 -38.82 -30.18
CA HIS A 60 -14.26 -37.81 -30.26
C HIS A 60 -13.94 -36.84 -31.41
N GLN A 61 -14.47 -37.17 -32.59
CA GLN A 61 -14.68 -36.21 -33.66
C GLN A 61 -15.84 -35.30 -33.25
N GLU A 62 -15.55 -34.24 -32.51
CA GLU A 62 -16.33 -33.00 -32.58
C GLU A 62 -15.36 -31.85 -32.81
N ASN A 63 -15.50 -31.22 -33.96
CA ASN A 63 -14.80 -30.03 -34.46
C ASN A 63 -14.09 -29.16 -33.39
N ASP A 64 -12.82 -29.46 -33.13
CA ASP A 64 -11.89 -28.59 -32.39
C ASP A 64 -11.46 -27.39 -33.25
N LEU A 65 -12.44 -26.62 -33.71
CA LEU A 65 -12.16 -25.36 -34.40
C LEU A 65 -11.64 -24.36 -33.38
N VAL A 66 -10.45 -23.79 -33.65
CA VAL A 66 -9.97 -22.59 -32.95
C VAL A 66 -10.96 -21.47 -33.24
N ARG A 67 -11.49 -20.86 -32.19
CA ARG A 67 -12.43 -19.74 -32.32
C ARG A 67 -11.62 -18.46 -32.23
N ASN A 68 -11.89 -17.55 -33.15
CA ASN A 68 -11.34 -16.20 -33.13
C ASN A 68 -12.48 -15.19 -33.18
N GLN A 69 -12.28 -14.02 -32.57
CA GLN A 69 -13.13 -12.85 -32.71
C GLN A 69 -12.24 -11.62 -32.85
N LEU A 70 -12.53 -10.79 -33.86
CA LEU A 70 -11.85 -9.52 -34.07
C LEU A 70 -12.78 -8.40 -33.59
N ILE A 71 -12.26 -7.48 -32.79
CA ILE A 71 -12.97 -6.27 -32.39
C ILE A 71 -12.12 -5.08 -32.81
N LEU A 72 -12.56 -4.39 -33.85
CA LEU A 72 -11.93 -3.18 -34.35
C LEU A 72 -12.50 -1.97 -33.61
N ALA A 73 -11.66 -1.16 -33.02
CA ALA A 73 -11.97 0.14 -32.43
C ALA A 73 -11.34 1.24 -33.30
N LYS A 74 -12.16 1.98 -34.05
CA LYS A 74 -11.68 2.99 -35.00
C LYS A 74 -11.92 4.40 -34.48
N PHE A 75 -10.87 5.19 -34.32
CA PHE A 75 -10.91 6.63 -34.05
C PHE A 75 -11.38 7.38 -35.32
N ILE A 76 -12.67 7.71 -35.38
CA ILE A 76 -13.32 8.33 -36.53
C ILE A 76 -12.80 9.75 -36.71
N GLY A 77 -12.13 10.01 -37.84
CA GLY A 77 -11.60 11.33 -38.15
C GLY A 77 -10.19 11.60 -37.60
N SER A 78 -9.46 10.55 -37.18
CA SER A 78 -8.05 10.67 -36.81
C SER A 78 -7.21 11.30 -37.94
N ASN A 79 -6.30 12.19 -37.56
CA ASN A 79 -5.34 12.87 -38.44
C ASN A 79 -3.91 12.36 -38.28
N TRP A 80 -3.71 11.35 -37.41
CA TRP A 80 -2.38 10.89 -37.04
C TRP A 80 -1.57 10.42 -38.24
N LYS A 81 -0.28 10.77 -38.25
CA LYS A 81 0.62 10.51 -39.39
C LYS A 81 1.43 9.22 -39.26
N GLY A 82 1.20 8.43 -38.21
CA GLY A 82 1.91 7.17 -37.97
C GLY A 82 3.28 7.36 -37.29
N GLU A 83 3.51 8.52 -36.64
CA GLU A 83 4.72 8.77 -35.87
C GLU A 83 4.35 8.92 -34.39
N ALA A 84 4.83 8.01 -33.55
CA ALA A 84 4.67 8.08 -32.10
C ALA A 84 5.99 8.49 -31.47
N GLN A 85 5.94 9.32 -30.44
CA GLN A 85 7.07 9.52 -29.56
C GLN A 85 7.16 8.31 -28.63
N HIS A 86 8.24 7.54 -28.79
CA HIS A 86 8.55 6.40 -27.95
C HIS A 86 9.16 6.83 -26.63
N ILE A 87 8.62 6.32 -25.54
CA ILE A 87 9.12 6.54 -24.19
C ILE A 87 9.31 5.16 -23.54
N ASP A 88 10.41 5.01 -22.79
CA ASP A 88 10.79 3.78 -22.08
C ASP A 88 10.85 2.53 -22.98
N SER A 89 11.97 2.40 -23.68
CA SER A 89 12.29 1.26 -24.53
C SER A 89 12.54 -0.02 -23.73
N SER A 90 12.09 -1.16 -24.23
CA SER A 90 12.32 -2.47 -23.63
C SER A 90 13.79 -2.80 -23.57
N SER A 91 14.17 -3.53 -22.54
CA SER A 91 15.48 -4.11 -22.35
C SER A 91 15.87 -5.19 -23.34
N PHE A 92 14.89 -6.01 -23.66
CA PHE A 92 15.00 -7.08 -24.63
C PHE A 92 14.69 -6.54 -26.02
N TYR A 93 15.16 -7.28 -27.01
CA TYR A 93 14.81 -7.04 -28.40
C TYR A 93 14.26 -8.32 -29.02
N ARG A 94 13.37 -8.15 -29.99
CA ARG A 94 12.80 -9.23 -30.78
C ARG A 94 13.51 -9.28 -32.13
N ASN A 95 13.88 -10.49 -32.54
CA ASN A 95 14.43 -10.73 -33.87
C ASN A 95 13.37 -11.43 -34.71
N TYR A 96 13.11 -10.90 -35.90
CA TYR A 96 12.16 -11.44 -36.85
C TYR A 96 12.91 -11.92 -38.08
N LEU A 97 12.94 -13.24 -38.30
CA LEU A 97 13.54 -13.89 -39.47
C LEU A 97 12.43 -14.38 -40.39
N LEU A 98 11.91 -13.47 -41.22
CA LEU A 98 10.69 -13.70 -41.99
C LEU A 98 10.98 -14.36 -43.34
N GLY A 99 10.85 -15.68 -43.39
CA GLY A 99 11.04 -16.46 -44.63
C GLY A 99 12.48 -16.48 -45.12
N ASN A 100 12.68 -16.74 -46.41
CA ASN A 100 14.00 -16.92 -47.04
C ASN A 100 14.58 -15.64 -47.66
N ASP A 101 13.95 -14.49 -47.46
CA ASP A 101 14.40 -13.18 -47.96
C ASP A 101 15.08 -12.41 -46.82
N PRO A 102 16.43 -12.31 -46.81
CA PRO A 102 17.16 -11.63 -45.74
C PRO A 102 16.84 -10.14 -45.62
N THR A 103 16.23 -9.51 -46.63
CA THR A 103 15.80 -8.10 -46.55
C THR A 103 14.59 -7.89 -45.64
N LYS A 104 13.90 -8.98 -45.28
CA LYS A 104 12.79 -9.01 -44.31
C LYS A 104 13.24 -9.52 -42.94
N TRP A 105 14.54 -9.67 -42.74
CA TRP A 105 15.10 -10.06 -41.46
C TRP A 105 15.47 -8.80 -40.68
N PHE A 106 14.89 -8.66 -39.49
CA PHE A 106 15.14 -7.53 -38.61
C PHE A 106 15.59 -8.05 -37.27
N SER A 107 16.71 -7.53 -36.79
CA SER A 107 17.29 -7.86 -35.49
C SER A 107 17.41 -6.61 -34.64
N GLY A 108 17.33 -6.76 -33.32
CA GLY A 108 17.45 -5.62 -32.41
C GLY A 108 16.19 -4.76 -32.31
N LEU A 109 14.99 -5.32 -32.55
CA LEU A 109 13.75 -4.55 -32.44
C LEU A 109 13.29 -4.45 -30.98
N HIS A 110 13.42 -3.27 -30.38
CA HIS A 110 12.90 -3.00 -29.04
C HIS A 110 11.41 -2.66 -29.06
N CYS A 111 10.72 -2.98 -27.98
CA CYS A 111 9.34 -2.60 -27.69
C CYS A 111 9.31 -1.34 -26.81
N TYR A 112 8.15 -0.75 -26.58
CA TYR A 112 7.99 0.43 -25.74
C TYR A 112 6.83 0.24 -24.76
N ASN A 113 6.94 0.77 -23.55
CA ASN A 113 5.85 0.74 -22.57
C ASN A 113 5.02 2.04 -22.58
N ARG A 114 5.50 3.10 -23.25
CA ARG A 114 4.74 4.35 -23.45
C ARG A 114 4.86 4.88 -24.87
N LEU A 115 3.71 5.25 -25.44
CA LEU A 115 3.62 5.84 -26.78
C LEU A 115 2.80 7.13 -26.72
N VAL A 116 3.44 8.27 -27.03
CA VAL A 116 2.71 9.54 -27.22
C VAL A 116 2.44 9.72 -28.71
N MET A 117 1.17 9.59 -29.10
CA MET A 117 0.67 9.85 -30.44
C MET A 117 0.15 11.28 -30.51
N ARG A 118 0.97 12.16 -31.09
CA ARG A 118 0.63 13.58 -31.19
C ARG A 118 -0.32 13.86 -32.33
N GLU A 119 -1.21 14.82 -32.12
CA GLU A 119 -2.17 15.27 -33.14
C GLU A 119 -2.99 14.09 -33.70
N MET A 120 -3.40 13.17 -32.82
CA MET A 120 -4.32 12.08 -33.14
C MET A 120 -5.62 12.64 -33.71
N TYR A 121 -6.09 13.74 -33.13
CA TYR A 121 -6.95 14.70 -33.79
C TYR A 121 -6.25 16.06 -33.80
N SER A 122 -6.75 17.01 -34.59
CA SER A 122 -6.17 18.37 -34.58
C SER A 122 -6.26 18.95 -33.16
N GLY A 123 -5.10 19.09 -32.50
CA GLY A 123 -4.96 19.54 -31.12
C GLY A 123 -5.35 18.52 -30.03
N ILE A 124 -5.39 17.22 -30.34
CA ILE A 124 -5.62 16.15 -29.36
C ILE A 124 -4.50 15.11 -29.46
N ASP A 125 -3.77 14.89 -28.37
CA ASP A 125 -2.73 13.86 -28.25
C ASP A 125 -3.30 12.63 -27.51
N VAL A 126 -2.81 11.42 -27.83
CA VAL A 126 -3.09 10.18 -27.09
C VAL A 126 -1.81 9.68 -26.46
N LEU A 127 -1.85 9.34 -25.18
CA LEU A 127 -0.80 8.60 -24.49
C LEU A 127 -1.28 7.17 -24.29
N TRP A 128 -0.52 6.18 -24.75
CA TRP A 128 -0.69 4.77 -24.38
C TRP A 128 0.35 4.41 -23.34
N GLU A 129 -0.07 3.71 -22.27
CA GLU A 129 0.82 3.27 -21.21
C GLU A 129 0.57 1.78 -20.92
N GLY A 130 1.62 0.97 -20.97
CA GLY A 130 1.61 -0.44 -20.65
C GLY A 130 2.37 -0.68 -19.37
N THR A 131 1.67 -1.12 -18.33
CA THR A 131 2.25 -1.60 -17.06
C THR A 131 1.85 -3.08 -16.88
N ASP A 132 1.12 -3.42 -15.83
CA ASP A 132 0.44 -4.72 -15.67
C ASP A 132 -0.85 -4.79 -16.52
N VAL A 133 -1.37 -3.63 -16.95
CA VAL A 133 -2.51 -3.44 -17.85
C VAL A 133 -2.18 -2.37 -18.88
N LEU A 134 -2.89 -2.37 -20.02
CA LEU A 134 -2.76 -1.30 -21.01
C LEU A 134 -3.81 -0.22 -20.74
N THR A 135 -3.37 1.03 -20.58
CA THR A 135 -4.23 2.21 -20.45
C THR A 135 -3.98 3.20 -21.60
N TYR A 136 -4.95 4.11 -21.82
CA TYR A 136 -4.76 5.27 -22.69
C TYR A 136 -5.38 6.51 -22.08
N SER A 137 -4.71 7.66 -22.29
CA SER A 137 -5.14 8.96 -21.79
C SER A 137 -5.18 9.98 -22.92
N LEU A 138 -6.20 10.83 -22.93
CA LEU A 138 -6.47 11.79 -24.00
C LEU A 138 -6.16 13.21 -23.52
N PHE A 139 -5.36 13.95 -24.28
CA PHE A 139 -4.96 15.33 -23.99
C PHE A 139 -5.50 16.27 -25.05
N VAL A 140 -6.52 17.05 -24.71
CA VAL A 140 -7.24 17.99 -25.59
C VAL A 140 -6.76 19.41 -25.32
N LYS A 141 -6.17 20.07 -26.32
CA LYS A 141 -5.68 21.46 -26.19
C LYS A 141 -6.84 22.47 -26.05
N PRO A 142 -6.58 23.68 -25.50
CA PRO A 142 -7.57 24.75 -25.40
C PRO A 142 -8.26 25.06 -26.73
N GLY A 143 -9.58 25.22 -26.68
CA GLY A 143 -10.45 25.55 -27.81
C GLY A 143 -10.71 24.40 -28.78
N VAL A 144 -10.19 23.20 -28.51
CA VAL A 144 -10.47 22.00 -29.31
C VAL A 144 -11.71 21.32 -28.78
N ASN A 145 -12.66 20.99 -29.67
CA ASN A 145 -13.89 20.29 -29.31
C ASN A 145 -13.62 18.78 -29.13
N PRO A 146 -13.81 18.18 -27.95
CA PRO A 146 -13.61 16.77 -27.67
C PRO A 146 -14.69 15.86 -28.29
N ASP A 147 -15.83 16.41 -28.74
CA ASP A 147 -16.87 15.64 -29.44
C ASP A 147 -16.38 14.99 -30.74
N VAL A 148 -15.24 15.48 -31.26
CA VAL A 148 -14.57 14.87 -32.42
C VAL A 148 -13.96 13.50 -32.08
N ILE A 149 -13.75 13.20 -30.80
CA ILE A 149 -13.25 11.91 -30.34
C ILE A 149 -14.42 10.92 -30.39
N GLN A 150 -14.45 10.13 -31.46
CA GLN A 150 -15.46 9.08 -31.64
C GLN A 150 -14.78 7.76 -31.96
N ILE A 151 -15.03 6.75 -31.14
CA ILE A 151 -14.47 5.41 -31.30
C ILE A 151 -15.58 4.48 -31.81
N ASN A 152 -15.50 4.04 -33.06
CA ASN A 152 -16.44 3.08 -33.62
C ASN A 152 -15.93 1.66 -33.38
N TYR A 153 -16.65 0.90 -32.57
CA TYR A 153 -16.35 -0.52 -32.32
C TYR A 153 -17.11 -1.42 -33.30
N ARG A 154 -16.41 -2.38 -33.91
CA ARG A 154 -17.00 -3.40 -34.80
C ARG A 154 -16.49 -4.79 -34.48
N GLY A 155 -17.38 -5.78 -34.49
CA GLY A 155 -17.04 -7.19 -34.31
C GLY A 155 -17.30 -7.74 -32.90
N GLN A 156 -17.67 -6.87 -31.96
CA GLN A 156 -18.31 -7.22 -30.69
C GLN A 156 -19.75 -7.73 -30.91
N ASP A 157 -20.20 -8.64 -30.05
CA ASP A 157 -21.57 -9.16 -30.05
C ASP A 157 -22.55 -8.14 -29.43
N LYS A 158 -22.06 -7.29 -28.53
CA LYS A 158 -22.83 -6.23 -27.89
C LYS A 158 -21.93 -5.05 -27.52
N LEU A 159 -22.45 -3.84 -27.65
CA LEU A 159 -21.85 -2.61 -27.14
C LEU A 159 -22.87 -1.97 -26.17
N SER A 160 -22.51 -1.81 -24.90
CA SER A 160 -23.42 -1.23 -23.91
C SER A 160 -22.68 -0.60 -22.74
N LEU A 161 -23.35 0.28 -22.01
CA LEU A 161 -22.90 0.72 -20.68
C LEU A 161 -23.53 -0.16 -19.61
N ASP A 162 -22.79 -0.45 -18.54
CA ASP A 162 -23.37 -1.01 -17.33
C ASP A 162 -24.05 0.07 -16.45
N LYS A 163 -24.54 -0.32 -15.28
CA LYS A 163 -25.24 0.60 -14.37
C LYS A 163 -24.28 1.58 -13.68
N GLU A 164 -22.97 1.29 -13.69
CA GLU A 164 -21.88 2.11 -13.16
C GLU A 164 -21.32 3.12 -14.18
N GLY A 165 -21.71 2.98 -15.46
CA GLY A 165 -21.25 3.83 -16.56
C GLY A 165 -19.95 3.35 -17.21
N ASN A 166 -19.52 2.11 -16.94
CA ASN A 166 -18.41 1.47 -17.64
C ASN A 166 -18.87 0.99 -19.02
N LEU A 167 -17.95 0.96 -19.98
CA LEU A 167 -18.21 0.46 -21.33
C LEU A 167 -17.94 -1.06 -21.38
N LEU A 168 -18.93 -1.80 -21.87
CA LEU A 168 -18.86 -3.25 -22.08
C LEU A 168 -18.86 -3.58 -23.56
N LEU A 169 -17.80 -4.22 -24.02
CA LEU A 169 -17.72 -4.89 -25.33
C LEU A 169 -18.00 -6.38 -25.11
N GLY A 170 -19.22 -6.79 -25.41
CA GLY A 170 -19.63 -8.19 -25.33
C GLY A 170 -18.92 -9.01 -26.40
N THR A 171 -18.26 -10.09 -25.99
CA THR A 171 -17.58 -11.03 -26.88
C THR A 171 -18.00 -12.45 -26.56
N ARG A 172 -17.73 -13.38 -27.47
CA ARG A 172 -17.96 -14.82 -27.23
C ARG A 172 -17.08 -15.41 -26.14
N PHE A 173 -16.05 -14.69 -25.71
CA PHE A 173 -15.10 -15.09 -24.67
C PHE A 173 -15.35 -14.39 -23.32
N GLY A 174 -16.39 -13.55 -23.22
CA GLY A 174 -16.64 -12.69 -22.07
C GLY A 174 -16.70 -11.21 -22.47
N ASN A 175 -16.86 -10.30 -21.52
CA ASN A 175 -16.84 -8.87 -21.81
C ASN A 175 -15.42 -8.32 -21.74
N ILE A 176 -15.04 -7.45 -22.68
CA ILE A 176 -13.97 -6.48 -22.45
C ILE A 176 -14.61 -5.29 -21.72
N LEU A 177 -14.03 -4.90 -20.60
CA LEU A 177 -14.48 -3.80 -19.75
C LEU A 177 -13.53 -2.61 -19.91
N GLU A 178 -14.07 -1.43 -20.24
CA GLU A 178 -13.39 -0.16 -20.05
C GLU A 178 -14.09 0.60 -18.91
N THR A 179 -13.34 0.91 -17.85
CA THR A 179 -13.87 1.64 -16.69
C THR A 179 -14.35 3.03 -17.10
N LYS A 180 -15.38 3.55 -16.42
CA LYS A 180 -15.89 4.90 -16.69
C LYS A 180 -14.73 5.93 -16.69
N PRO A 181 -14.71 6.90 -17.62
CA PRO A 181 -13.62 7.84 -17.72
C PRO A 181 -13.63 8.83 -16.55
N LEU A 182 -12.46 9.35 -16.21
CA LEU A 182 -12.31 10.55 -15.38
C LEU A 182 -11.67 11.64 -16.25
N ALA A 183 -12.01 12.90 -16.00
CA ALA A 183 -11.46 14.02 -16.74
C ALA A 183 -11.20 15.23 -15.84
N TRP A 184 -10.30 16.11 -16.31
CA TRP A 184 -10.02 17.40 -15.68
C TRP A 184 -9.47 18.41 -16.69
N THR A 185 -9.71 19.70 -16.48
CA THR A 185 -8.98 20.76 -17.19
C THR A 185 -7.72 21.17 -16.45
N VAL A 186 -6.67 21.59 -17.14
CA VAL A 186 -5.40 22.08 -16.61
C VAL A 186 -5.19 23.51 -17.08
N LYS A 187 -5.16 24.46 -16.15
CA LYS A 187 -4.91 25.89 -16.43
C LYS A 187 -3.90 26.45 -15.45
N ASP A 188 -2.82 27.04 -15.95
CA ASP A 188 -1.73 27.56 -15.11
C ASP A 188 -1.20 26.52 -14.09
N GLY A 189 -1.18 25.23 -14.50
CA GLY A 189 -0.76 24.10 -13.66
C GLY A 189 -1.79 23.59 -12.64
N ARG A 190 -3.02 24.13 -12.63
CA ARG A 190 -4.11 23.68 -11.74
C ARG A 190 -5.07 22.76 -12.46
N LYS A 191 -5.33 21.55 -11.93
CA LYS A 191 -6.39 20.69 -12.45
C LYS A 191 -7.75 21.03 -11.84
N THR A 192 -8.80 21.04 -12.65
CA THR A 192 -10.20 21.15 -12.20
C THR A 192 -10.96 19.94 -12.72
N SER A 193 -11.55 19.15 -11.82
CA SER A 193 -12.32 17.96 -12.22
C SER A 193 -13.46 18.33 -13.18
N VAL A 194 -13.63 17.51 -14.20
CA VAL A 194 -14.66 17.65 -15.22
C VAL A 194 -15.50 16.38 -15.18
N ALA A 195 -16.80 16.54 -14.98
CA ALA A 195 -17.73 15.42 -15.10
C ALA A 195 -17.71 14.90 -16.54
N VAL A 196 -17.43 13.61 -16.69
CA VAL A 196 -17.38 12.93 -17.99
C VAL A 196 -18.03 11.56 -17.88
N ARG A 197 -18.68 11.11 -18.95
CA ARG A 197 -19.14 9.74 -19.10
C ARG A 197 -19.00 9.28 -20.54
N PHE A 198 -18.97 7.96 -20.75
CA PHE A 198 -19.16 7.42 -22.09
C PHE A 198 -20.57 7.73 -22.60
N GLU A 199 -20.66 8.00 -23.89
CA GLU A 199 -21.92 8.08 -24.62
C GLU A 199 -21.86 7.18 -25.84
N ILE A 200 -22.85 6.30 -26.00
CA ILE A 200 -22.97 5.42 -27.17
C ILE A 200 -24.00 6.03 -28.13
N SER A 201 -23.57 6.40 -29.33
CA SER A 201 -24.43 6.93 -30.39
C SER A 201 -24.02 6.36 -31.74
N ASN A 202 -24.97 5.80 -32.49
CA ASN A 202 -24.74 5.21 -33.82
C ASN A 202 -23.55 4.22 -33.88
N GLU A 203 -23.42 3.34 -32.89
CA GLU A 203 -22.31 2.37 -32.75
C GLU A 203 -20.91 3.00 -32.53
N SER A 204 -20.85 4.30 -32.27
CA SER A 204 -19.65 5.00 -31.81
C SER A 204 -19.75 5.33 -30.33
N VAL A 205 -18.62 5.26 -29.65
CA VAL A 205 -18.44 5.70 -28.27
C VAL A 205 -17.74 7.05 -28.29
N GLY A 206 -18.33 8.04 -27.61
CA GLY A 206 -17.72 9.34 -27.37
C GLY A 206 -17.70 9.66 -25.88
N PHE A 207 -17.17 10.84 -25.57
CA PHE A 207 -17.15 11.39 -24.22
C PHE A 207 -18.19 12.48 -24.12
N TYR A 208 -19.06 12.40 -23.12
CA TYR A 208 -20.07 13.42 -22.86
C TYR A 208 -19.76 14.14 -21.55
N PHE A 209 -19.78 15.46 -21.62
CA PHE A 209 -19.49 16.38 -20.52
C PHE A 209 -20.80 17.05 -20.05
N PRO A 210 -21.57 16.42 -19.14
CA PRO A 210 -22.90 16.89 -18.73
C PRO A 210 -22.93 18.33 -18.25
N ASP A 211 -21.87 18.75 -17.57
CA ASP A 211 -21.78 20.05 -16.91
C ASP A 211 -20.92 21.05 -17.71
N GLY A 212 -20.43 20.65 -18.90
CA GLY A 212 -19.40 21.37 -19.64
C GLY A 212 -18.05 21.39 -18.91
N TYR A 213 -17.10 22.17 -19.44
CA TYR A 213 -15.77 22.38 -18.84
C TYR A 213 -15.15 23.72 -19.30
N ASP A 214 -14.03 24.15 -18.70
CA ASP A 214 -13.30 25.34 -19.16
C ASP A 214 -12.56 25.05 -20.48
N GLU A 215 -13.16 25.43 -21.61
CA GLU A 215 -12.58 25.24 -22.95
C GLU A 215 -11.29 26.05 -23.19
N THR A 216 -10.91 26.97 -22.29
CA THR A 216 -9.66 27.74 -22.41
C THR A 216 -8.45 27.07 -21.75
N ALA A 217 -8.63 25.84 -21.24
CA ALA A 217 -7.64 25.06 -20.52
C ALA A 217 -7.40 23.69 -21.19
N ASP A 218 -6.25 23.06 -20.96
CA ASP A 218 -5.99 21.71 -21.49
C ASP A 218 -6.91 20.70 -20.80
N LEU A 219 -7.71 19.92 -21.52
CA LEU A 219 -8.55 18.88 -20.93
C LEU A 219 -7.84 17.53 -21.03
N VAL A 220 -7.67 16.85 -19.91
CA VAL A 220 -7.11 15.49 -19.83
C VAL A 220 -8.20 14.52 -19.41
N ILE A 221 -8.22 13.34 -20.00
CA ILE A 221 -9.12 12.24 -19.66
C ILE A 221 -8.24 11.02 -19.31
N ASP A 222 -8.23 10.58 -18.04
CA ASP A 222 -7.23 9.65 -17.46
C ASP A 222 -7.71 9.06 -16.09
N PRO A 223 -7.44 7.79 -15.71
CA PRO A 223 -7.85 7.24 -14.40
C PRO A 223 -6.71 7.02 -13.35
N SER A 224 -6.88 7.49 -12.08
CA SER A 224 -6.13 7.06 -10.86
C SER A 224 -7.00 7.05 -9.57
N LEU A 225 -6.56 6.30 -8.53
CA LEU A 225 -7.30 5.46 -7.55
C LEU A 225 -7.59 4.07 -8.12
N VAL A 226 -6.92 3.03 -7.60
CA VAL A 226 -7.10 1.65 -8.07
C VAL A 226 -8.44 1.11 -7.61
N PHE A 227 -8.67 1.16 -6.30
CA PHE A 227 -9.98 0.85 -5.73
C PHE A 227 -10.18 1.45 -4.35
N SER A 228 -11.45 1.58 -3.97
CA SER A 228 -11.89 1.79 -2.60
C SER A 228 -13.21 1.04 -2.37
N THR A 229 -13.23 0.13 -1.40
CA THR A 229 -14.36 -0.77 -1.12
C THR A 229 -14.61 -0.89 0.37
N PHE A 230 -15.87 -1.08 0.75
CA PHE A 230 -16.22 -1.57 2.08
C PHE A 230 -16.03 -3.09 2.16
N THR A 231 -16.01 -3.64 3.38
CA THR A 231 -16.04 -5.10 3.56
C THR A 231 -17.33 -5.73 3.05
N GLY A 232 -18.43 -4.98 3.04
CA GLY A 232 -19.78 -5.52 2.77
C GLY A 232 -20.46 -6.12 4.00
N SER A 233 -19.84 -6.00 5.17
CA SER A 233 -20.46 -6.40 6.44
C SER A 233 -21.74 -5.61 6.70
N THR A 234 -22.76 -6.33 7.19
CA THR A 234 -24.01 -5.72 7.70
C THR A 234 -23.95 -5.47 9.22
N MET A 235 -22.92 -5.99 9.89
CA MET A 235 -22.62 -5.68 11.29
C MET A 235 -21.69 -4.49 11.39
N ASP A 236 -21.74 -3.82 12.54
CA ASP A 236 -20.73 -2.82 12.88
C ASP A 236 -19.34 -3.47 12.89
N ASN A 237 -18.41 -2.83 12.21
CA ASN A 237 -17.03 -3.29 12.11
C ASN A 237 -16.12 -2.10 11.83
N TRP A 238 -14.99 -2.09 12.52
CA TRP A 238 -14.07 -0.96 12.56
C TRP A 238 -12.75 -1.31 11.89
N GLY A 239 -12.11 -0.35 11.24
CA GLY A 239 -10.88 -0.55 10.46
C GLY A 239 -9.64 -0.06 11.20
N MET A 240 -8.57 -0.86 11.20
CA MET A 240 -7.34 -0.56 11.96
C MET A 240 -6.06 -0.67 11.10
N THR A 241 -5.83 -1.80 10.44
CA THR A 241 -4.54 -2.09 9.79
C THR A 241 -4.71 -2.75 8.44
N ALA A 242 -3.80 -2.45 7.52
CA ALA A 242 -3.74 -3.06 6.20
C ALA A 242 -2.30 -3.34 5.77
N THR A 243 -2.12 -4.40 5.00
CA THR A 243 -0.85 -4.77 4.39
C THR A 243 -1.09 -5.41 3.02
N PRO A 244 -0.15 -5.24 2.07
CA PRO A 244 -0.17 -6.00 0.83
C PRO A 244 0.34 -7.43 1.00
N ASP A 245 0.04 -8.27 0.01
CA ASP A 245 0.85 -9.44 -0.34
C ASP A 245 1.76 -9.13 -1.56
N SER A 246 2.61 -10.09 -1.97
CA SER A 246 3.50 -9.92 -3.12
C SER A 246 2.79 -9.82 -4.47
N TYR A 247 1.51 -10.19 -4.55
CA TYR A 247 0.66 -10.02 -5.75
C TYR A 247 -0.03 -8.65 -5.79
N GLY A 248 0.16 -7.81 -4.77
CA GLY A 248 -0.50 -6.51 -4.67
C GLY A 248 -1.98 -6.58 -4.29
N ASN A 249 -2.43 -7.71 -3.74
CA ASN A 249 -3.73 -7.84 -3.07
C ASN A 249 -3.69 -7.14 -1.72
N THR A 250 -4.85 -6.69 -1.25
CA THR A 250 -4.93 -5.91 0.00
C THR A 250 -5.51 -6.76 1.12
N PHE A 251 -4.71 -7.06 2.14
CA PHE A 251 -5.24 -7.47 3.44
C PHE A 251 -5.68 -6.24 4.24
N ALA A 252 -6.85 -6.31 4.84
CA ALA A 252 -7.42 -5.28 5.70
C ALA A 252 -8.04 -5.93 6.93
N ALA A 253 -7.74 -5.40 8.12
CA ALA A 253 -8.26 -5.92 9.37
C ALA A 253 -8.67 -4.84 10.36
N GLY A 254 -9.49 -5.26 11.30
CA GLY A 254 -9.91 -4.51 12.45
C GLY A 254 -10.81 -5.38 13.32
N ILE A 255 -11.87 -4.83 13.87
CA ILE A 255 -12.78 -5.56 14.78
C ILE A 255 -14.19 -5.65 14.21
N ALA A 256 -14.87 -6.75 14.48
CA ALA A 256 -16.28 -6.94 14.16
C ALA A 256 -17.08 -7.19 15.44
N PHE A 257 -18.19 -6.46 15.58
CA PHE A 257 -18.98 -6.48 16.81
C PHE A 257 -20.05 -7.55 16.80
N ALA A 258 -20.34 -8.10 17.98
CA ALA A 258 -21.53 -8.92 18.20
C ALA A 258 -22.78 -8.09 17.94
N GLY A 259 -23.69 -8.60 17.10
CA GLY A 259 -24.91 -7.87 16.79
C GLY A 259 -25.78 -8.56 15.75
N SER A 260 -26.83 -7.86 15.33
CA SER A 260 -27.64 -8.29 14.20
C SER A 260 -26.90 -8.04 12.89
N GLY A 261 -26.74 -9.08 12.08
CA GLY A 261 -26.09 -9.03 10.77
C GLY A 261 -25.10 -10.17 10.59
N SER A 262 -24.25 -10.04 9.58
CA SER A 262 -23.10 -10.92 9.34
C SER A 262 -21.92 -10.15 8.77
N TYR A 263 -20.71 -10.50 9.22
CA TYR A 263 -19.48 -10.17 8.52
C TYR A 263 -19.35 -11.12 7.31
N PRO A 264 -18.80 -10.68 6.17
CA PRO A 264 -18.81 -11.45 4.94
C PRO A 264 -17.65 -12.44 4.91
N THR A 265 -17.67 -13.43 5.79
CA THR A 265 -16.66 -14.50 5.82
C THR A 265 -16.78 -15.39 4.58
N ILE A 266 -15.64 -15.89 4.09
CA ILE A 266 -15.60 -16.78 2.91
C ILE A 266 -15.54 -18.24 3.38
N PRO A 267 -16.45 -19.13 2.93
CA PRO A 267 -16.40 -20.55 3.26
C PRO A 267 -15.03 -21.17 2.95
N GLY A 268 -14.46 -21.88 3.92
CA GLY A 268 -13.11 -22.45 3.81
C GLY A 268 -12.00 -21.57 4.40
N SER A 269 -12.31 -20.32 4.77
CA SER A 269 -11.41 -19.50 5.61
C SER A 269 -11.24 -20.12 7.00
N TYR A 270 -10.18 -19.74 7.70
CA TYR A 270 -9.79 -20.28 9.01
C TYR A 270 -10.96 -20.37 9.99
N ASP A 271 -11.63 -19.24 10.23
CA ASP A 271 -12.83 -19.19 11.04
C ASP A 271 -13.90 -18.29 10.40
N VAL A 272 -15.06 -18.89 10.16
CA VAL A 272 -16.20 -18.21 9.55
C VAL A 272 -17.24 -17.78 10.58
N SER A 273 -17.00 -18.06 11.86
CA SER A 273 -17.91 -17.76 12.98
C SER A 273 -17.29 -16.74 13.94
N PHE A 274 -18.14 -15.87 14.46
CA PHE A 274 -17.81 -15.02 15.60
C PHE A 274 -17.77 -15.88 16.87
N ASN A 275 -16.67 -15.84 17.62
CA ASN A 275 -16.38 -16.76 18.71
C ASN A 275 -16.75 -16.22 20.09
N GLY A 276 -16.93 -14.91 20.22
CA GLY A 276 -17.36 -14.33 21.47
C GLY A 276 -16.95 -12.88 21.62
N GLY A 277 -17.00 -12.40 22.85
CA GLY A 277 -16.81 -10.99 23.13
C GLY A 277 -17.48 -10.62 24.43
N THR A 278 -16.81 -9.76 25.19
CA THR A 278 -17.35 -9.25 26.45
C THR A 278 -17.93 -7.87 26.24
N THR A 279 -19.25 -7.76 26.37
CA THR A 279 -19.94 -6.46 26.40
C THR A 279 -19.33 -5.57 27.48
N TYR A 280 -18.98 -4.34 27.12
CA TYR A 280 -18.36 -3.39 28.02
C TYR A 280 -19.22 -2.13 28.18
N ALA A 281 -19.50 -1.76 29.43
CA ALA A 281 -20.22 -0.55 29.77
C ALA A 281 -19.24 0.52 30.27
N TRP A 282 -19.29 1.69 29.67
CA TRP A 282 -18.54 2.87 30.07
C TRP A 282 -19.50 4.01 30.44
N GLY A 283 -19.00 5.07 31.05
CA GLY A 283 -19.82 6.16 31.60
C GLY A 283 -20.77 6.84 30.58
N GLY A 284 -20.54 6.67 29.28
CA GLY A 284 -21.36 7.20 28.19
C GLY A 284 -22.13 6.18 27.36
N GLY A 285 -22.04 4.87 27.63
CA GLY A 285 -22.73 3.86 26.82
C GLY A 285 -22.33 2.42 27.09
N THR A 286 -22.74 1.52 26.20
CA THR A 286 -22.38 0.10 26.25
C THR A 286 -22.07 -0.37 24.84
N LEU A 287 -20.87 -0.94 24.64
CA LEU A 287 -20.48 -1.57 23.39
C LEU A 287 -20.59 -3.09 23.52
N PRO A 288 -21.12 -3.79 22.49
CA PRO A 288 -21.10 -5.24 22.45
C PRO A 288 -19.66 -5.76 22.36
N GLY A 289 -19.48 -7.05 22.66
CA GLY A 289 -18.19 -7.71 22.49
C GLY A 289 -17.76 -7.80 21.02
N PHE A 290 -16.47 -8.01 20.77
CA PHE A 290 -15.89 -7.93 19.44
C PHE A 290 -14.69 -8.87 19.27
N ASP A 291 -14.53 -9.39 18.05
CA ASP A 291 -13.41 -10.25 17.62
C ASP A 291 -12.63 -9.53 16.51
N VAL A 292 -11.38 -9.96 16.26
CA VAL A 292 -10.66 -9.54 15.05
C VAL A 292 -11.37 -10.09 13.82
N ALA A 293 -11.49 -9.24 12.79
CA ALA A 293 -11.92 -9.65 11.46
C ALA A 293 -10.89 -9.22 10.41
N ILE A 294 -10.59 -10.12 9.48
CA ILE A 294 -9.56 -9.94 8.45
C ILE A 294 -10.17 -10.26 7.09
N SER A 295 -10.01 -9.36 6.12
CA SER A 295 -10.46 -9.48 4.74
C SER A 295 -9.28 -9.33 3.78
N LYS A 296 -9.26 -10.10 2.69
CA LYS A 296 -8.30 -9.94 1.57
C LYS A 296 -9.04 -9.63 0.29
N PHE A 297 -8.79 -8.46 -0.26
CA PHE A 297 -9.32 -8.04 -1.56
C PHE A 297 -8.32 -8.31 -2.66
N ASN A 298 -8.80 -8.66 -3.84
CA ASN A 298 -7.93 -8.73 -5.02
C ASN A 298 -7.39 -7.34 -5.40
N VAL A 299 -6.42 -7.31 -6.31
CA VAL A 299 -5.67 -6.11 -6.73
C VAL A 299 -6.57 -4.90 -7.10
N ASP A 300 -7.73 -5.15 -7.71
CA ASP A 300 -8.70 -4.13 -8.15
C ASP A 300 -9.90 -3.95 -7.21
N GLY A 301 -9.93 -4.66 -6.08
CA GLY A 301 -11.01 -4.58 -5.09
C GLY A 301 -12.37 -5.12 -5.54
N SER A 302 -12.48 -5.73 -6.72
CA SER A 302 -13.75 -6.28 -7.25
C SER A 302 -14.20 -7.56 -6.55
N ASN A 303 -13.28 -8.26 -5.88
CA ASN A 303 -13.56 -9.54 -5.23
C ASN A 303 -12.93 -9.66 -3.84
N LEU A 304 -13.66 -10.31 -2.94
CA LEU A 304 -13.18 -10.73 -1.62
C LEU A 304 -12.62 -12.16 -1.74
N ILE A 305 -11.30 -12.29 -1.70
CA ILE A 305 -10.58 -13.57 -1.87
C ILE A 305 -10.70 -14.42 -0.60
N PHE A 306 -10.56 -13.77 0.55
CA PHE A 306 -10.50 -14.39 1.87
C PHE A 306 -11.16 -13.46 2.88
N SER A 307 -11.87 -14.04 3.87
CA SER A 307 -12.43 -13.27 4.98
C SER A 307 -12.73 -14.18 6.16
N THR A 308 -12.16 -13.86 7.32
CA THR A 308 -12.16 -14.69 8.54
C THR A 308 -12.37 -13.85 9.79
N TYR A 309 -12.77 -14.52 10.87
CA TYR A 309 -12.54 -14.06 12.24
C TYR A 309 -11.23 -14.62 12.80
N LEU A 310 -10.73 -13.96 13.85
CA LEU A 310 -9.67 -14.44 14.73
C LEU A 310 -9.96 -13.94 16.14
N GLY A 311 -10.41 -14.83 17.04
CA GLY A 311 -10.83 -14.41 18.38
C GLY A 311 -11.23 -15.58 19.28
N GLY A 312 -11.40 -15.27 20.56
CA GLY A 312 -11.77 -16.19 21.61
C GLY A 312 -13.16 -15.88 22.17
N SER A 313 -13.33 -16.03 23.48
CA SER A 313 -14.64 -15.79 24.14
C SER A 313 -14.79 -14.36 24.70
N ALA A 314 -13.71 -13.60 24.77
CA ALA A 314 -13.63 -12.20 25.19
C ALA A 314 -13.21 -11.31 24.00
N ASN A 315 -12.64 -10.13 24.27
CA ASN A 315 -12.43 -9.12 23.23
C ASN A 315 -11.01 -9.14 22.66
N GLU A 316 -10.89 -8.97 21.34
CA GLU A 316 -9.62 -8.91 20.61
C GLU A 316 -9.55 -7.75 19.62
N ALA A 317 -8.36 -7.15 19.45
CA ALA A 317 -8.12 -6.13 18.43
C ALA A 317 -6.75 -6.30 17.77
N PRO A 318 -6.65 -6.17 16.42
CA PRO A 318 -5.37 -6.17 15.73
C PRO A 318 -4.69 -4.80 15.84
N HIS A 319 -3.37 -4.79 15.99
CA HIS A 319 -2.55 -3.57 15.93
C HIS A 319 -1.87 -3.49 14.56
N SER A 320 -1.16 -4.53 14.15
CA SER A 320 -0.43 -4.51 12.88
C SER A 320 -0.43 -5.86 12.22
N MET A 321 -0.32 -5.86 10.89
CA MET A 321 -0.20 -7.05 10.07
C MET A 321 0.94 -6.91 9.06
N VAL A 322 1.53 -8.03 8.67
CA VAL A 322 2.53 -8.09 7.61
C VAL A 322 2.46 -9.44 6.91
N ALA A 323 2.55 -9.45 5.58
CA ALA A 323 2.79 -10.68 4.83
C ALA A 323 4.30 -10.92 4.70
N ASP A 324 4.75 -12.16 4.89
CA ASP A 324 6.14 -12.54 4.67
C ASP A 324 6.47 -12.77 3.18
N GLU A 325 7.70 -13.17 2.88
CA GLU A 325 8.15 -13.53 1.53
C GLU A 325 7.39 -14.70 0.87
N ASN A 326 6.56 -15.44 1.62
CA ASN A 326 5.74 -16.54 1.14
C ASN A 326 4.24 -16.17 1.03
N ASP A 327 3.92 -14.88 1.21
CA ASP A 327 2.55 -14.33 1.29
C ASP A 327 1.72 -14.92 2.45
N GLU A 328 2.37 -15.41 3.50
CA GLU A 328 1.72 -15.85 4.72
C GLU A 328 1.54 -14.65 5.67
N LEU A 329 0.37 -14.55 6.30
CA LEU A 329 -0.03 -13.35 7.04
C LEU A 329 0.31 -13.49 8.51
N TYR A 330 1.12 -12.57 9.03
CA TYR A 330 1.36 -12.38 10.45
C TYR A 330 0.50 -11.24 11.00
N VAL A 331 -0.14 -11.49 12.13
CA VAL A 331 -1.03 -10.53 12.83
C VAL A 331 -0.56 -10.40 14.26
N PHE A 332 -0.35 -9.16 14.71
CA PHE A 332 -0.07 -8.82 16.09
C PHE A 332 -1.19 -7.93 16.62
N GLY A 333 -1.63 -8.19 17.85
CA GLY A 333 -2.62 -7.38 18.53
C GLY A 333 -2.77 -7.75 20.00
N VAL A 334 -3.92 -7.42 20.58
CA VAL A 334 -4.24 -7.72 21.98
C VAL A 334 -5.46 -8.62 22.10
N THR A 335 -5.47 -9.44 23.14
CA THR A 335 -6.60 -10.31 23.50
C THR A 335 -6.87 -10.24 24.99
N SER A 336 -8.15 -10.27 25.35
CA SER A 336 -8.62 -10.50 26.73
C SER A 336 -9.14 -11.94 26.92
N SER A 337 -8.91 -12.82 25.93
CA SER A 337 -9.43 -14.20 25.91
C SER A 337 -8.41 -15.21 26.43
N SER A 338 -8.78 -15.89 27.53
CA SER A 338 -8.05 -17.08 27.98
C SER A 338 -8.09 -18.27 27.02
N ASN A 339 -9.01 -18.24 26.05
CA ASN A 339 -9.17 -19.25 25.00
C ASN A 339 -8.88 -18.70 23.60
N PHE A 340 -8.09 -17.63 23.47
CA PHE A 340 -7.62 -17.16 22.16
C PHE A 340 -6.96 -18.33 21.40
N PRO A 341 -7.20 -18.47 20.08
CA PRO A 341 -6.71 -19.62 19.33
C PRO A 341 -5.18 -19.64 19.26
N VAL A 342 -4.56 -20.59 19.96
CA VAL A 342 -3.12 -20.88 19.95
C VAL A 342 -2.83 -22.23 19.30
N THR A 343 -1.68 -22.36 18.66
CA THR A 343 -1.27 -23.62 18.00
C THR A 343 -0.54 -24.56 18.95
N PRO A 344 -0.60 -25.89 18.72
CA PRO A 344 0.25 -26.83 19.46
C PRO A 344 1.73 -26.46 19.35
N GLY A 345 2.42 -26.36 20.49
CA GLY A 345 3.83 -25.97 20.53
C GLY A 345 4.09 -24.47 20.43
N ALA A 346 3.04 -23.64 20.54
CA ALA A 346 3.17 -22.19 20.75
C ALA A 346 4.21 -21.87 21.83
N TYR A 347 4.91 -20.74 21.67
CA TYR A 347 5.85 -20.26 22.68
C TYR A 347 5.17 -20.13 24.06
N ASP A 348 4.00 -19.51 24.09
CA ASP A 348 3.10 -19.48 25.23
C ASP A 348 1.65 -19.74 24.79
N ALA A 349 0.99 -20.63 25.52
CA ALA A 349 -0.40 -21.01 25.30
C ALA A 349 -1.32 -20.50 26.41
N SER A 350 -0.81 -19.66 27.32
CA SER A 350 -1.53 -19.16 28.49
C SER A 350 -1.74 -17.66 28.40
N PHE A 351 -2.97 -17.24 28.68
CA PHE A 351 -3.30 -15.84 28.94
C PHE A 351 -3.01 -15.52 30.42
N ASN A 352 -2.13 -14.56 30.66
CA ASN A 352 -1.75 -14.10 31.98
C ASN A 352 -2.66 -12.96 32.47
N GLY A 353 -3.21 -12.19 31.54
CA GLY A 353 -4.23 -11.18 31.78
C GLY A 353 -3.75 -10.03 32.65
N GLY A 354 -4.67 -9.28 33.23
CA GLY A 354 -4.29 -8.08 33.96
C GLY A 354 -5.46 -7.29 34.54
N PRO A 355 -5.21 -6.04 34.94
CA PRO A 355 -6.27 -5.17 35.45
C PRO A 355 -7.30 -4.87 34.36
N ASN A 356 -8.57 -4.69 34.75
CA ASN A 356 -9.60 -4.18 33.84
C ASN A 356 -9.14 -2.85 33.23
N ILE A 357 -9.13 -2.79 31.91
CA ILE A 357 -8.76 -1.61 31.15
C ILE A 357 -9.76 -1.36 30.03
N ALA A 358 -9.93 -0.10 29.65
CA ALA A 358 -10.64 0.25 28.43
C ALA A 358 -9.93 1.43 27.76
N SER A 359 -9.92 1.41 26.45
CA SER A 359 -9.42 2.50 25.62
C SER A 359 -10.25 2.60 24.35
N ASN A 360 -10.51 3.82 23.86
CA ASN A 360 -11.43 4.06 22.73
C ASN A 360 -12.79 3.38 22.91
N GLU A 361 -13.33 3.44 24.13
CA GLU A 361 -14.57 2.76 24.52
C GLU A 361 -14.52 1.21 24.48
N LEU A 362 -13.44 0.61 23.93
CA LEU A 362 -13.19 -0.82 23.85
C LEU A 362 -12.64 -1.33 25.18
N GLY A 363 -13.40 -2.23 25.84
CA GLY A 363 -13.04 -2.76 27.15
C GLY A 363 -12.40 -4.14 27.11
N TYR A 364 -11.45 -4.35 28.02
CA TYR A 364 -10.73 -5.60 28.27
C TYR A 364 -10.84 -5.93 29.76
N PRO A 365 -11.98 -6.51 30.21
CA PRO A 365 -12.28 -6.69 31.63
C PRO A 365 -11.34 -7.63 32.38
N GLN A 366 -10.62 -8.48 31.65
CA GLN A 366 -9.65 -9.43 32.21
C GLN A 366 -8.20 -8.96 31.99
N GLY A 367 -8.00 -7.69 31.61
CA GLY A 367 -6.73 -7.18 31.11
C GLY A 367 -6.45 -7.65 29.69
N SER A 368 -5.23 -7.41 29.23
CA SER A 368 -4.81 -7.73 27.88
C SER A 368 -3.41 -8.33 27.85
N ASP A 369 -3.25 -9.39 27.05
CA ASP A 369 -1.96 -9.91 26.62
C ASP A 369 -1.78 -9.61 25.14
N ILE A 370 -0.53 -9.55 24.69
CA ILE A 370 -0.24 -9.52 23.27
C ILE A 370 -0.48 -10.92 22.69
N PHE A 371 -1.14 -10.99 21.53
CA PHE A 371 -1.12 -12.18 20.68
C PHE A 371 -0.26 -11.93 19.43
N VAL A 372 0.36 -13.01 18.94
CA VAL A 372 0.95 -13.06 17.59
C VAL A 372 0.40 -14.30 16.90
N ALA A 373 -0.20 -14.13 15.73
CA ALA A 373 -0.79 -15.19 14.91
C ALA A 373 -0.17 -15.20 13.51
N HIS A 374 -0.06 -16.39 12.93
CA HIS A 374 0.50 -16.65 11.60
C HIS A 374 -0.48 -17.53 10.83
N LEU A 375 -1.12 -16.96 9.82
CA LEU A 375 -2.05 -17.62 8.91
C LEU A 375 -1.31 -18.05 7.64
N ASN A 376 -1.64 -19.24 7.13
CA ASN A 376 -1.12 -19.69 5.84
C ASN A 376 -1.55 -18.76 4.69
N GLN A 377 -0.87 -18.85 3.55
CA GLN A 377 -1.13 -18.00 2.37
C GLN A 377 -2.60 -18.01 1.90
N ALA A 378 -3.27 -19.16 2.03
CA ALA A 378 -4.66 -19.34 1.64
C ALA A 378 -5.67 -18.80 2.68
N GLY A 379 -5.21 -18.42 3.87
CA GLY A 379 -6.05 -17.99 4.99
C GLY A 379 -6.92 -19.10 5.60
N THR A 380 -6.64 -20.37 5.30
CA THR A 380 -7.48 -21.50 5.73
C THR A 380 -7.08 -22.10 7.08
N GLY A 381 -5.95 -21.67 7.66
CA GLY A 381 -5.41 -22.27 8.87
C GLY A 381 -4.32 -21.44 9.55
N LEU A 382 -4.22 -21.57 10.87
CA LEU A 382 -3.09 -21.08 11.66
C LEU A 382 -1.90 -22.02 11.52
N VAL A 383 -0.78 -21.48 11.07
CA VAL A 383 0.53 -22.14 11.05
C VAL A 383 1.20 -22.01 12.43
N GLY A 384 1.06 -20.85 13.05
CA GLY A 384 1.52 -20.57 14.41
C GLY A 384 0.59 -19.56 15.09
N SER A 385 0.43 -19.65 16.41
CA SER A 385 -0.23 -18.61 17.22
C SER A 385 0.14 -18.75 18.69
N THR A 386 0.50 -17.65 19.33
CA THR A 386 1.05 -17.60 20.70
C THR A 386 0.60 -16.35 21.45
N PHE A 387 0.60 -16.44 22.79
CA PHE A 387 0.58 -15.27 23.67
C PHE A 387 2.01 -14.72 23.91
N VAL A 388 2.10 -13.45 24.28
CA VAL A 388 3.29 -12.80 24.86
C VAL A 388 2.81 -11.75 25.88
N GLY A 389 2.95 -12.01 27.17
CA GLY A 389 2.46 -11.09 28.21
C GLY A 389 2.80 -11.54 29.62
N GLY A 390 2.58 -10.67 30.58
CA GLY A 390 2.70 -10.88 32.02
C GLY A 390 1.38 -10.59 32.73
N SER A 391 1.42 -10.20 34.00
CA SER A 391 0.23 -10.02 34.85
C SER A 391 -0.36 -8.59 34.87
N GLY A 392 0.20 -7.68 34.07
CA GLY A 392 -0.23 -6.31 33.90
C GLY A 392 -1.00 -6.09 32.60
N THR A 393 -1.02 -4.84 32.12
CA THR A 393 -1.56 -4.53 30.79
C THR A 393 -0.45 -4.68 29.76
N ASP A 394 -0.61 -5.59 28.81
CA ASP A 394 0.31 -5.75 27.68
C ASP A 394 -0.36 -5.38 26.37
N GLY A 395 0.39 -4.68 25.52
CA GLY A 395 -0.04 -4.26 24.19
C GLY A 395 -0.81 -2.95 24.14
N ILE A 396 -1.59 -2.59 25.15
CA ILE A 396 -2.38 -1.35 25.16
C ILE A 396 -1.57 -0.18 25.74
N ASN A 397 -1.32 0.83 24.92
CA ASN A 397 -0.68 2.08 25.33
C ASN A 397 -1.66 2.96 26.12
N THR A 398 -1.15 3.59 27.17
CA THR A 398 -1.96 4.40 28.09
C THR A 398 -1.22 5.66 28.54
N GLY A 399 -1.99 6.62 29.06
CA GLY A 399 -1.44 7.85 29.63
C GLY A 399 -1.02 8.81 28.52
N ASN A 400 -0.17 9.80 28.82
CA ASN A 400 0.04 10.92 27.89
C ASN A 400 0.75 10.56 26.56
N LEU A 401 1.11 9.28 26.35
CA LEU A 401 1.66 8.80 25.10
C LEU A 401 0.61 8.29 24.10
N ASP A 402 -0.68 8.32 24.42
CA ASP A 402 -1.81 7.98 23.53
C ASP A 402 -2.45 9.23 22.89
N TYR A 403 -1.66 10.08 22.25
CA TYR A 403 -2.09 11.43 21.83
C TYR A 403 -3.33 11.43 20.93
N ASN A 404 -3.39 10.55 19.93
CA ASN A 404 -4.53 10.42 19.03
C ASN A 404 -5.46 9.30 19.49
N TYR A 405 -6.73 9.39 19.08
CA TYR A 405 -7.75 8.38 19.33
C TYR A 405 -7.23 6.95 19.14
N GLY A 406 -6.70 6.58 17.97
CA GLY A 406 -6.21 5.22 17.73
C GLY A 406 -4.89 4.81 18.42
N ASP A 407 -4.19 5.71 19.11
CA ASP A 407 -2.84 5.43 19.64
C ASP A 407 -2.72 4.39 20.77
N PRO A 408 -3.77 4.05 21.54
CA PRO A 408 -3.75 2.92 22.46
C PRO A 408 -3.38 1.59 21.79
N PHE A 409 -3.73 1.42 20.50
CA PHE A 409 -3.48 0.19 19.73
C PHE A 409 -2.31 0.34 18.74
N ARG A 410 -1.27 1.09 19.13
CA ARG A 410 -0.03 1.23 18.35
C ARG A 410 0.93 0.07 18.58
N GLY A 411 1.85 -0.07 17.63
CA GLY A 411 2.89 -1.08 17.62
C GLY A 411 3.13 -1.58 16.21
N GLU A 412 4.16 -2.40 16.06
CA GLU A 412 4.59 -2.86 14.75
C GLU A 412 5.09 -4.30 14.79
N ILE A 413 4.80 -5.02 13.71
CA ILE A 413 5.27 -6.37 13.42
C ILE A 413 5.97 -6.39 12.06
N ILE A 414 7.14 -7.03 11.99
CA ILE A 414 7.77 -7.42 10.72
C ILE A 414 8.11 -8.91 10.75
N ALA A 415 7.93 -9.58 9.62
CA ALA A 415 8.32 -10.97 9.41
C ALA A 415 9.32 -11.00 8.25
N VAL A 416 10.54 -11.48 8.52
CA VAL A 416 11.63 -11.46 7.55
C VAL A 416 12.67 -12.52 7.90
N ASN A 417 13.14 -13.28 6.90
CA ASN A 417 14.20 -14.28 7.06
C ASN A 417 13.87 -15.31 8.17
N GLY A 418 12.63 -15.79 8.21
CA GLY A 418 12.16 -16.77 9.20
C GLY A 418 12.11 -16.26 10.65
N SER A 419 12.15 -14.93 10.84
CA SER A 419 12.08 -14.27 12.14
C SER A 419 10.92 -13.28 12.18
N VAL A 420 10.27 -13.17 13.34
CA VAL A 420 9.19 -12.20 13.58
C VAL A 420 9.64 -11.24 14.67
N TYR A 421 9.61 -9.95 14.41
CA TYR A 421 9.97 -8.91 15.36
C TYR A 421 8.74 -8.07 15.68
N VAL A 422 8.53 -7.78 16.96
CA VAL A 422 7.40 -6.95 17.43
C VAL A 422 7.94 -5.85 18.34
N SER A 423 7.40 -4.63 18.17
CA SER A 423 7.52 -3.51 19.10
C SER A 423 6.13 -3.17 19.61
N SER A 424 6.01 -3.05 20.93
CA SER A 424 4.77 -2.73 21.62
C SER A 424 5.08 -2.09 22.99
N THR A 425 4.13 -2.11 23.91
CA THR A 425 4.29 -1.58 25.26
C THR A 425 3.73 -2.52 26.32
N SER A 426 4.21 -2.37 27.57
CA SER A 426 3.84 -3.24 28.69
C SER A 426 3.88 -2.48 30.02
N GLN A 427 2.89 -2.75 30.87
CA GLN A 427 2.87 -2.39 32.29
C GLN A 427 3.16 -3.59 33.20
N SER A 428 3.38 -4.77 32.62
CA SER A 428 3.67 -6.00 33.35
C SER A 428 5.08 -5.90 33.94
N SER A 429 5.22 -6.12 35.25
CA SER A 429 6.55 -6.22 35.88
C SER A 429 7.26 -7.55 35.59
N ASP A 430 6.49 -8.51 35.07
CA ASP A 430 6.83 -9.90 34.78
C ASP A 430 6.65 -10.25 33.30
N PHE A 431 6.64 -9.26 32.39
CA PHE A 431 6.69 -9.53 30.94
C PHE A 431 7.85 -10.50 30.62
N PRO A 432 7.64 -11.48 29.73
CA PRO A 432 8.66 -12.48 29.42
C PRO A 432 9.91 -11.83 28.82
N THR A 433 11.03 -11.89 29.54
CA THR A 433 12.34 -11.40 29.10
C THR A 433 13.31 -12.56 28.85
N LEU A 434 14.00 -12.54 27.71
CA LEU A 434 15.01 -13.53 27.35
C LEU A 434 16.19 -12.84 26.68
N GLY A 435 17.40 -13.01 27.21
CA GLY A 435 18.60 -12.35 26.66
C GLY A 435 18.53 -10.82 26.68
N ALA A 436 17.74 -10.25 27.60
CA ALA A 436 17.35 -8.85 27.58
C ALA A 436 18.51 -7.87 27.83
N SER A 437 18.48 -6.74 27.11
CA SER A 437 19.30 -5.56 27.45
C SER A 437 18.80 -4.86 28.70
N GLN A 438 17.48 -4.82 28.85
CA GLN A 438 16.78 -4.34 30.04
C GLN A 438 15.75 -5.41 30.43
N GLY A 439 16.06 -6.13 31.50
CA GLY A 439 15.28 -7.29 31.95
C GLY A 439 14.12 -6.97 32.88
N SER A 440 13.82 -5.70 33.13
CA SER A 440 12.74 -5.29 34.04
C SER A 440 12.12 -3.97 33.59
N LEU A 441 10.84 -3.82 33.88
CA LEU A 441 10.10 -2.57 33.76
C LEU A 441 10.78 -1.50 34.65
N SER A 442 11.13 -0.35 34.06
CA SER A 442 11.82 0.74 34.78
C SER A 442 10.85 1.82 35.26
N GLY A 443 9.71 1.98 34.58
CA GLY A 443 8.70 2.99 34.89
C GLY A 443 7.30 2.41 35.11
N GLY A 444 6.28 3.18 34.77
CA GLY A 444 4.87 2.75 34.86
C GLY A 444 4.41 1.96 33.64
N GLN A 445 5.10 2.15 32.52
CA GLN A 445 4.87 1.49 31.24
C GLN A 445 6.16 1.66 30.43
N ASP A 446 6.76 0.58 29.94
CA ASP A 446 7.94 0.68 29.07
C ASP A 446 7.58 0.14 27.67
N ALA A 447 8.38 0.50 26.66
CA ALA A 447 8.33 -0.20 25.39
C ALA A 447 8.83 -1.64 25.58
N VAL A 448 8.24 -2.59 24.86
CA VAL A 448 8.73 -3.97 24.78
C VAL A 448 9.06 -4.33 23.35
N ILE A 449 10.21 -4.96 23.16
CA ILE A 449 10.70 -5.39 21.86
C ILE A 449 11.08 -6.86 21.97
N PHE A 450 10.57 -7.69 21.06
CA PHE A 450 10.85 -9.11 21.08
C PHE A 450 10.96 -9.73 19.68
N LYS A 451 11.66 -10.87 19.64
CA LYS A 451 11.90 -11.67 18.45
C LYS A 451 11.41 -13.10 18.66
N LEU A 452 10.54 -13.57 17.79
CA LEU A 452 10.08 -14.96 17.67
C LEU A 452 10.66 -15.61 16.40
N ASN A 453 10.66 -16.94 16.34
CA ASN A 453 10.81 -17.66 15.07
C ASN A 453 9.52 -17.57 14.24
N SER A 454 9.60 -17.83 12.93
CA SER A 454 8.45 -17.78 12.02
C SER A 454 7.28 -18.68 12.41
N ALA A 455 7.54 -19.83 13.04
CA ALA A 455 6.50 -20.75 13.52
C ALA A 455 5.86 -20.34 14.86
N LEU A 456 6.33 -19.25 15.48
CA LEU A 456 5.84 -18.73 16.77
C LEU A 456 5.95 -19.73 17.95
N THR A 457 6.89 -20.68 17.86
CA THR A 457 7.13 -21.72 18.88
C THR A 457 8.27 -21.35 19.83
N THR A 458 9.03 -20.29 19.54
CA THR A 458 10.24 -19.95 20.30
C THR A 458 10.46 -18.45 20.31
N LEU A 459 10.46 -17.87 21.52
CA LEU A 459 11.02 -16.55 21.79
C LEU A 459 12.55 -16.65 21.74
N ASN A 460 13.17 -15.91 20.82
CA ASN A 460 14.63 -15.88 20.67
C ASN A 460 15.28 -14.89 21.63
N TRP A 461 14.68 -13.71 21.76
CA TRP A 461 15.03 -12.71 22.75
C TRP A 461 13.86 -11.74 22.95
N SER A 462 13.84 -11.07 24.10
CA SER A 462 12.89 -10.00 24.42
C SER A 462 13.47 -9.07 25.48
N THR A 463 13.12 -7.80 25.42
CA THR A 463 13.63 -6.77 26.32
C THR A 463 12.59 -5.68 26.52
N TYR A 464 12.61 -5.03 27.69
CA TYR A 464 12.02 -3.71 27.84
C TYR A 464 12.93 -2.66 27.19
N PHE A 465 12.40 -1.46 26.99
CA PHE A 465 13.14 -0.23 26.78
C PHE A 465 12.38 0.92 27.41
N GLY A 466 12.94 1.51 28.47
CA GLY A 466 12.31 2.61 29.18
C GLY A 466 13.13 3.20 30.30
N GLY A 467 12.64 4.31 30.85
CA GLY A 467 13.23 5.07 31.95
C GLY A 467 12.30 5.06 33.16
N SER A 468 12.29 6.12 33.95
CA SER A 468 11.52 6.16 35.20
C SER A 468 10.00 6.41 35.02
N ASN A 469 9.54 6.75 33.82
CA ASN A 469 8.16 7.16 33.54
C ASN A 469 7.48 6.26 32.50
N LEU A 470 6.91 6.82 31.44
CA LEU A 470 6.17 6.08 30.41
C LEU A 470 6.97 6.08 29.11
N GLU A 471 7.04 4.93 28.45
CA GLU A 471 7.53 4.76 27.09
C GLU A 471 6.56 3.93 26.24
N SER A 472 6.38 4.35 24.99
CA SER A 472 5.63 3.59 23.98
C SER A 472 6.59 2.98 22.96
N GLY A 473 6.23 1.82 22.42
CA GLY A 473 6.96 1.16 21.32
C GLY A 473 6.14 1.22 20.04
N ASN A 474 6.17 2.36 19.33
CA ASN A 474 5.22 2.67 18.26
C ASN A 474 5.55 1.97 16.93
N ALA A 475 6.83 1.89 16.55
CA ALA A 475 7.24 1.26 15.29
C ALA A 475 8.66 0.69 15.33
N LEU A 476 8.94 -0.24 14.42
CA LEU A 476 10.28 -0.78 14.19
C LEU A 476 10.61 -0.94 12.71
N GLN A 477 11.91 -0.98 12.39
CA GLN A 477 12.42 -1.25 11.04
C GLN A 477 13.74 -2.01 11.14
N LEU A 478 13.89 -3.07 10.33
CA LEU A 478 15.13 -3.83 10.21
C LEU A 478 15.97 -3.31 9.03
N SER A 479 17.27 -3.16 9.26
CA SER A 479 18.25 -2.90 8.20
C SER A 479 18.74 -4.20 7.56
N LEU A 480 19.22 -4.13 6.32
CA LEU A 480 19.87 -5.26 5.64
C LEU A 480 21.11 -5.76 6.38
N SER A 481 21.74 -4.91 7.20
CA SER A 481 22.89 -5.25 8.05
C SER A 481 22.54 -5.93 9.38
N GLY A 482 21.26 -6.22 9.63
CA GLY A 482 20.80 -6.88 10.86
C GLY A 482 20.73 -5.96 12.08
N GLN A 483 20.56 -4.65 11.86
CA GLN A 483 20.32 -3.66 12.91
C GLN A 483 18.83 -3.34 12.95
N LEU A 484 18.27 -3.33 14.15
CA LEU A 484 16.87 -2.99 14.38
C LEU A 484 16.77 -1.55 14.88
N PHE A 485 15.88 -0.78 14.29
CA PHE A 485 15.56 0.58 14.72
C PHE A 485 14.15 0.59 15.29
N VAL A 486 13.96 1.20 16.45
CA VAL A 486 12.68 1.21 17.18
C VAL A 486 12.40 2.63 17.66
N THR A 487 11.18 3.11 17.47
CA THR A 487 10.80 4.49 17.81
C THR A 487 9.51 4.54 18.61
N GLY A 488 9.34 5.62 19.37
CA GLY A 488 8.15 5.87 20.18
C GLY A 488 8.23 7.19 20.92
N GLY A 489 7.40 7.35 21.95
CA GLY A 489 7.40 8.47 22.87
C GLY A 489 7.98 8.10 24.24
N THR A 490 8.47 9.11 24.96
CA THR A 490 8.99 8.97 26.32
C THR A 490 8.59 10.17 27.19
N ASN A 491 8.37 9.91 28.46
CA ASN A 491 8.27 10.93 29.51
C ASN A 491 9.47 10.90 30.47
N SER A 492 10.49 10.11 30.15
CA SER A 492 11.63 9.84 31.01
C SER A 492 12.84 10.67 30.62
N SER A 493 13.53 11.22 31.62
CA SER A 493 14.81 11.92 31.44
C SER A 493 16.04 11.01 31.52
N ASN A 494 15.81 9.70 31.65
CA ASN A 494 16.82 8.69 31.95
C ASN A 494 16.67 7.42 31.10
N LEU A 495 16.34 7.55 29.82
CA LEU A 495 16.36 6.41 28.89
C LEU A 495 17.76 5.75 28.86
N PRO A 496 17.86 4.43 28.66
CA PRO A 496 19.13 3.68 28.65
C PRO A 496 19.91 3.86 27.34
N ILE A 497 20.08 5.11 26.90
CA ILE A 497 20.81 5.51 25.70
C ILE A 497 22.19 6.06 26.08
N THR A 498 23.23 5.62 25.37
CA THR A 498 24.63 5.97 25.69
C THR A 498 25.36 6.68 24.55
N GLY A 499 24.69 6.90 23.42
CA GLY A 499 25.25 7.59 22.26
C GLY A 499 24.17 7.85 21.20
N GLY A 500 24.25 8.99 20.54
CA GLY A 500 23.22 9.52 19.64
C GLY A 500 23.40 11.03 19.48
N ASN A 501 22.45 11.70 18.84
CA ASN A 501 22.51 13.14 18.60
C ASN A 501 22.19 13.96 19.86
N ASP A 502 21.11 13.59 20.54
CA ASP A 502 20.64 14.19 21.78
C ASP A 502 20.38 13.10 22.83
N LEU A 503 20.95 13.31 24.01
CA LEU A 503 20.90 12.38 25.13
C LEU A 503 20.07 12.93 26.30
N SER A 504 19.36 14.04 26.10
CA SER A 504 18.55 14.69 27.12
C SER A 504 17.09 14.72 26.73
N PHE A 505 16.22 14.53 27.72
CA PHE A 505 14.81 14.89 27.61
C PHE A 505 14.67 16.41 27.66
N ASN A 506 14.06 17.01 26.63
CA ASN A 506 14.04 18.45 26.43
C ASN A 506 12.81 19.16 26.99
N GLY A 507 11.76 18.42 27.37
CA GLY A 507 10.63 18.96 28.11
C GLY A 507 9.27 18.56 27.55
N GLY A 508 8.29 19.45 27.72
CA GLY A 508 6.93 19.23 27.23
C GLY A 508 6.18 18.10 27.92
N VAL A 509 5.12 17.65 27.25
CA VAL A 509 4.30 16.50 27.67
C VAL A 509 5.01 15.17 27.35
N SER A 510 5.78 15.11 26.26
CA SER A 510 6.62 13.98 25.87
C SER A 510 7.69 14.42 24.87
N ASP A 511 8.76 13.65 24.80
CA ASP A 511 9.71 13.65 23.68
C ASP A 511 9.54 12.37 22.88
N GLY A 512 9.88 12.40 21.60
CA GLY A 512 10.12 11.21 20.81
C GLY A 512 11.47 10.58 21.14
N TYR A 513 11.65 9.32 20.77
CA TYR A 513 12.97 8.70 20.76
C TYR A 513 13.15 7.80 19.54
N ILE A 514 14.41 7.56 19.16
CA ILE A 514 14.80 6.49 18.25
C ILE A 514 15.94 5.68 18.89
N LEU A 515 15.76 4.38 18.94
CA LEU A 515 16.69 3.40 19.49
C LEU A 515 17.22 2.51 18.36
N LYS A 516 18.52 2.27 18.37
CA LYS A 516 19.21 1.30 17.53
C LYS A 516 19.65 0.10 18.35
N MET A 517 19.35 -1.09 17.85
CA MET A 517 19.60 -2.37 18.51
C MET A 517 20.24 -3.39 17.56
N SER A 518 20.88 -4.40 18.13
CA SER A 518 21.27 -5.61 17.41
C SER A 518 20.05 -6.52 17.24
N ALA A 519 19.63 -6.81 16.01
CA ALA A 519 18.50 -7.70 15.76
C ALA A 519 18.80 -9.17 16.12
N ALA A 520 20.09 -9.52 16.22
CA ALA A 520 20.53 -10.86 16.57
C ALA A 520 20.43 -11.13 18.08
N THR A 521 20.73 -10.13 18.91
CA THR A 521 20.89 -10.28 20.36
C THR A 521 19.95 -9.44 21.20
N GLY A 522 19.20 -8.51 20.61
CA GLY A 522 18.38 -7.54 21.36
C GLY A 522 19.23 -6.48 22.09
N SER A 523 20.54 -6.41 21.84
CA SER A 523 21.48 -5.49 22.51
C SER A 523 21.28 -4.05 22.07
N PHE A 524 21.15 -3.11 23.02
CA PHE A 524 21.13 -1.68 22.70
C PHE A 524 22.49 -1.21 22.16
N ILE A 525 22.48 -0.41 21.09
CA ILE A 525 23.69 0.09 20.42
C ILE A 525 23.82 1.61 20.57
N ALA A 526 22.76 2.34 20.25
CA ALA A 526 22.72 3.81 20.28
C ALA A 526 21.25 4.25 20.38
N GLY A 527 20.99 5.47 20.82
CA GLY A 527 19.66 6.06 20.78
C GLY A 527 19.73 7.56 21.00
N THR A 528 18.68 8.27 20.57
CA THR A 528 18.58 9.72 20.73
C THR A 528 17.16 10.12 21.10
N TYR A 529 17.04 11.13 21.95
CA TYR A 529 15.79 11.88 22.13
C TYR A 529 15.50 12.71 20.87
N ILE A 530 14.23 13.00 20.65
CA ILE A 530 13.70 13.81 19.56
C ILE A 530 12.58 14.68 20.14
N GLY A 531 12.92 15.90 20.56
CA GLY A 531 11.94 16.84 21.09
C GLY A 531 12.56 18.17 21.48
N MET A 532 11.72 19.13 21.85
CA MET A 532 12.13 20.37 22.51
C MET A 532 11.29 20.57 23.78
N ALA A 533 10.81 21.80 24.05
CA ALA A 533 10.13 22.13 25.30
C ALA A 533 8.61 21.87 25.26
N GLU A 534 8.06 21.45 24.11
CA GLU A 534 6.63 21.20 23.88
C GLU A 534 6.40 19.70 23.61
N TYR A 535 5.17 19.30 23.28
CA TYR A 535 4.88 17.91 22.91
C TYR A 535 5.63 17.50 21.63
N ASP A 536 6.34 16.38 21.70
CA ASP A 536 7.03 15.74 20.59
C ASP A 536 6.89 14.22 20.70
N GLN A 537 6.53 13.53 19.63
CA GLN A 537 6.47 12.07 19.63
C GLN A 537 6.72 11.47 18.25
N CYS A 538 7.38 10.31 18.22
CA CYS A 538 7.70 9.58 16.99
C CYS A 538 6.75 8.39 16.78
N TYR A 539 6.26 8.21 15.56
CA TYR A 539 5.27 7.18 15.22
C TYR A 539 5.80 6.15 14.23
N PHE A 540 6.67 6.55 13.32
CA PHE A 540 7.23 5.65 12.31
C PHE A 540 8.73 5.83 12.14
N VAL A 541 9.40 4.74 11.79
CA VAL A 541 10.79 4.72 11.36
C VAL A 541 10.91 4.00 10.02
N GLN A 542 11.73 4.54 9.13
CA GLN A 542 12.09 3.93 7.86
C GLN A 542 13.59 4.11 7.59
N LEU A 543 14.12 3.28 6.71
CA LEU A 543 15.51 3.35 6.23
C LEU A 543 15.50 3.60 4.73
N ASP A 544 16.42 4.44 4.25
CA ASP A 544 16.77 4.45 2.83
C ASP A 544 17.80 3.35 2.51
N VAL A 545 18.12 3.19 1.22
CA VAL A 545 19.06 2.17 0.73
C VAL A 545 20.50 2.38 1.26
N ASP A 546 20.84 3.60 1.67
CA ASP A 546 22.10 3.94 2.34
C ASP A 546 22.06 3.64 3.86
N ASN A 547 20.94 3.13 4.37
CA ASN A 547 20.63 2.90 5.78
C ASN A 547 20.60 4.18 6.64
N ASN A 548 20.38 5.36 6.05
CA ASN A 548 20.03 6.53 6.84
C ASN A 548 18.62 6.37 7.42
N VAL A 549 18.41 6.96 8.59
CA VAL A 549 17.23 6.70 9.41
C VAL A 549 16.27 7.87 9.30
N TYR A 550 15.03 7.61 8.91
CA TYR A 550 13.97 8.58 8.82
C TYR A 550 12.98 8.32 9.92
N VAL A 551 12.67 9.35 10.68
CA VAL A 551 11.66 9.30 11.73
C VAL A 551 10.53 10.25 11.36
N TYR A 552 9.30 9.74 11.33
CA TYR A 552 8.08 10.52 11.14
C TYR A 552 7.31 10.57 12.46
N GLY A 553 7.01 11.79 12.90
CA GLY A 553 6.32 12.04 14.16
C GLY A 553 5.37 13.24 14.14
N GLN A 554 4.79 13.51 15.30
CA GLN A 554 3.96 14.68 15.60
C GLN A 554 4.67 15.61 16.58
N THR A 555 4.36 16.89 16.52
CA THR A 555 5.00 17.92 17.34
C THR A 555 4.13 19.14 17.55
N GLU A 556 4.25 19.79 18.71
CA GLU A 556 3.82 21.18 18.97
C GLU A 556 5.02 22.15 18.94
N THR A 557 6.23 21.62 18.78
CA THR A 557 7.46 22.39 18.62
C THR A 557 7.57 22.93 17.19
N PRO A 558 7.87 24.22 16.99
CA PRO A 558 8.15 24.77 15.67
C PRO A 558 9.58 24.41 15.22
N PHE A 559 9.83 23.14 14.88
CA PHE A 559 11.15 22.70 14.43
C PHE A 559 11.62 23.49 13.20
N PRO A 560 12.89 23.89 13.15
CA PRO A 560 13.43 24.58 11.98
C PRO A 560 13.52 23.62 10.79
N ILE A 561 12.89 24.00 9.68
CA ILE A 561 13.07 23.31 8.39
C ILE A 561 14.49 23.58 7.90
N SER A 562 15.20 22.52 7.52
CA SER A 562 16.59 22.64 7.06
C SER A 562 16.67 23.36 5.70
N PRO A 563 17.77 24.08 5.40
CA PRO A 563 17.92 24.78 4.13
C PRO A 563 17.78 23.86 2.92
N GLY A 564 16.97 24.26 1.93
CA GLY A 564 16.75 23.50 0.69
C GLY A 564 15.74 22.36 0.80
N ILE A 565 15.13 22.16 1.97
CA ILE A 565 14.10 21.15 2.20
C ILE A 565 12.71 21.78 2.09
N TYR A 566 11.81 21.13 1.37
CA TYR A 566 10.40 21.49 1.31
C TYR A 566 9.73 21.21 2.65
N GLY A 567 8.95 22.16 3.13
CA GLY A 567 8.06 21.96 4.27
C GLY A 567 7.14 23.17 4.48
N ASN A 568 6.12 22.97 5.30
CA ASN A 568 5.25 24.02 5.78
C ASN A 568 5.59 24.31 7.25
N ALA A 569 6.19 25.47 7.51
CA ALA A 569 6.59 25.85 8.86
C ALA A 569 5.39 25.90 9.81
N ASN A 570 5.64 25.70 11.11
CA ASN A 570 4.59 25.69 12.13
C ASN A 570 3.53 24.59 11.92
N SER A 571 3.82 23.51 11.18
CA SER A 571 2.90 22.36 11.09
C SER A 571 3.13 21.39 12.24
N GLY A 572 2.17 20.51 12.52
CA GLY A 572 2.25 19.54 13.61
C GLY A 572 2.81 18.18 13.24
N GLN A 573 3.23 17.96 11.98
CA GLN A 573 3.93 16.76 11.55
C GLN A 573 5.37 17.08 11.20
N PHE A 574 6.30 16.22 11.60
CA PHE A 574 7.72 16.38 11.27
C PHE A 574 8.31 15.11 10.68
N ILE A 575 9.31 15.29 9.81
CA ILE A 575 10.18 14.20 9.36
C ILE A 575 11.61 14.63 9.65
N ARG A 576 12.39 13.73 10.26
CA ARG A 576 13.80 13.97 10.53
C ARG A 576 14.65 12.81 10.01
N LYS A 577 15.66 13.13 9.22
CA LYS A 577 16.65 12.17 8.69
C LYS A 577 17.92 12.23 9.53
N TYR A 578 18.41 11.08 9.94
CA TYR A 578 19.65 10.89 10.67
C TYR A 578 20.62 10.02 9.88
N THR A 579 21.90 10.21 10.18
CA THR A 579 22.93 9.19 9.90
C THR A 579 22.58 7.86 10.58
N ASN A 580 23.04 6.74 10.01
CA ASN A 580 22.76 5.40 10.52
C ASN A 580 23.16 5.15 12.00
N ASN A 581 24.15 5.87 12.51
CA ASN A 581 24.58 5.79 13.91
C ASN A 581 23.81 6.74 14.85
N LEU A 582 22.80 7.44 14.33
CA LEU A 582 21.95 8.40 15.04
C LEU A 582 22.68 9.63 15.59
N ALA A 583 23.96 9.85 15.27
CA ALA A 583 24.77 10.91 15.87
C ALA A 583 24.52 12.29 15.23
N THR A 584 24.09 12.31 13.97
CA THR A 584 23.94 13.55 13.19
C THR A 584 22.59 13.59 12.51
N ILE A 585 21.85 14.68 12.73
CA ILE A 585 20.68 15.07 11.94
C ILE A 585 21.18 15.56 10.58
N LEU A 586 20.74 14.89 9.51
CA LEU A 586 21.03 15.27 8.13
C LEU A 586 20.10 16.39 7.68
N TRP A 587 18.81 16.28 7.99
CA TRP A 587 17.84 17.35 7.79
C TRP A 587 16.56 17.10 8.62
N THR A 588 15.79 18.17 8.80
CA THR A 588 14.43 18.16 9.38
C THR A 588 13.49 18.92 8.46
N THR A 589 12.26 18.42 8.33
CA THR A 589 11.15 19.15 7.72
C THR A 589 9.87 19.02 8.53
N MET A 590 8.93 19.91 8.24
CA MET A 590 7.60 20.00 8.82
C MET A 590 6.58 19.93 7.70
N ILE A 591 5.54 19.10 7.83
CA ILE A 591 4.48 18.94 6.83
C ILE A 591 3.14 19.14 7.53
N GLY A 592 2.21 19.86 6.93
CA GLY A 592 0.88 20.01 7.50
C GLY A 592 0.21 21.33 7.19
N GLY A 593 -0.75 21.68 8.04
CA GLY A 593 -1.60 22.86 7.87
C GLY A 593 -1.00 24.16 8.41
N GLY A 594 0.15 24.09 9.09
CA GLY A 594 0.79 25.27 9.68
C GLY A 594 0.10 25.78 10.95
N THR A 595 -0.63 24.93 11.67
CA THR A 595 -1.49 25.31 12.80
C THR A 595 -0.75 25.51 14.11
N GLY A 596 0.46 24.96 14.25
CA GLY A 596 1.25 24.89 15.47
C GLY A 596 0.90 23.70 16.38
N HIS A 597 0.01 22.82 15.93
CA HIS A 597 -0.48 21.67 16.70
C HIS A 597 -0.53 20.41 15.82
N PRO A 598 -0.38 19.19 16.39
CA PRO A 598 -0.62 17.94 15.69
C PRO A 598 -2.01 17.92 15.02
N GLU A 599 -2.00 17.95 13.68
CA GLU A 599 -3.24 18.03 12.90
C GLU A 599 -3.78 16.64 12.52
N ILE A 600 -2.91 15.71 12.11
CA ILE A 600 -3.29 14.37 11.67
C ILE A 600 -2.59 13.30 12.50
N SER A 601 -3.29 12.23 12.85
CA SER A 601 -2.73 10.97 13.34
C SER A 601 -1.98 10.26 12.20
N PRO A 602 -0.66 10.00 12.32
CA PRO A 602 0.08 9.26 11.31
C PRO A 602 -0.48 7.85 11.11
N THR A 603 -0.65 7.39 9.87
CA THR A 603 -1.26 6.07 9.57
C THR A 603 -0.35 5.14 8.78
N ALA A 604 0.56 5.69 7.99
CA ALA A 604 1.56 4.93 7.26
C ALA A 604 2.77 5.82 6.92
N PHE A 605 3.94 5.19 6.75
CA PHE A 605 5.18 5.85 6.35
C PHE A 605 6.04 4.92 5.50
N LEU A 606 6.64 5.43 4.43
CA LEU A 606 7.61 4.69 3.63
C LEU A 606 8.70 5.61 3.08
N VAL A 607 9.92 5.10 3.06
CA VAL A 607 10.98 5.59 2.17
C VAL A 607 11.23 4.52 1.13
N SER A 608 11.02 4.89 -0.14
CA SER A 608 11.22 4.01 -1.29
C SER A 608 12.70 3.91 -1.66
N ASP A 609 13.02 2.97 -2.55
CA ASP A 609 14.39 2.75 -3.00
C ASP A 609 14.93 3.90 -3.88
N CYS A 610 14.04 4.77 -4.40
CA CYS A 610 14.41 6.03 -5.07
C CYS A 610 14.35 7.23 -4.14
N TYR A 611 14.38 7.00 -2.82
CA TYR A 611 14.39 8.02 -1.78
C TYR A 611 13.14 8.90 -1.72
N ASP A 612 12.09 8.58 -2.47
CA ASP A 612 10.79 9.24 -2.31
C ASP A 612 10.17 8.83 -0.98
N ILE A 613 9.58 9.83 -0.32
CA ILE A 613 9.09 9.73 1.04
C ILE A 613 7.57 9.82 1.01
N TYR A 614 6.91 8.74 1.39
CA TYR A 614 5.46 8.62 1.38
C TYR A 614 4.94 8.75 2.81
N ILE A 615 3.96 9.63 2.99
CA ILE A 615 3.30 9.84 4.27
C ILE A 615 1.78 9.73 4.10
N SER A 616 1.12 9.20 5.12
CA SER A 616 -0.33 9.25 5.23
C SER A 616 -0.73 9.49 6.67
N GLY A 617 -1.80 10.24 6.89
CA GLY A 617 -2.40 10.39 8.21
C GLY A 617 -3.84 10.87 8.12
N TRP A 618 -4.55 10.77 9.24
CA TRP A 618 -5.95 11.16 9.35
C TRP A 618 -6.13 12.25 10.39
N GLY A 619 -6.84 13.32 10.03
CA GLY A 619 -7.27 14.34 11.00
C GLY A 619 -8.76 14.56 10.89
N GLY A 620 -9.43 14.70 12.03
CA GLY A 620 -10.89 14.83 12.04
C GLY A 620 -11.55 14.90 13.41
N THR A 621 -12.88 15.06 13.36
CA THR A 621 -13.75 15.31 14.51
C THR A 621 -13.74 14.20 15.55
N ILE A 622 -13.60 12.94 15.15
CA ILE A 622 -13.48 11.82 16.11
C ILE A 622 -12.27 12.02 17.01
N ASN A 623 -11.12 12.41 16.45
CA ASN A 623 -9.91 12.65 17.22
C ASN A 623 -10.13 13.79 18.22
N THR A 624 -10.73 14.89 17.78
CA THR A 624 -11.02 16.03 18.67
C THR A 624 -12.07 15.75 19.75
N SER A 625 -12.97 14.78 19.51
CA SER A 625 -14.10 14.49 20.41
C SER A 625 -13.76 13.43 21.45
N TYR A 626 -12.86 12.50 21.11
CA TYR A 626 -12.56 11.31 21.91
C TYR A 626 -11.11 11.24 22.40
N SER A 627 -10.18 12.01 21.84
CA SER A 627 -8.87 12.23 22.46
C SER A 627 -8.89 13.45 23.40
N ASN A 628 -8.28 13.30 24.55
CA ASN A 628 -8.07 14.41 25.49
C ASN A 628 -6.96 15.38 25.05
N GLN A 629 -6.13 14.98 24.08
CA GLN A 629 -4.93 15.71 23.66
C GLN A 629 -5.09 16.31 22.25
N ALA A 630 -5.63 15.55 21.30
CA ALA A 630 -5.72 15.92 19.88
C ALA A 630 -6.90 16.87 19.55
N ILE A 631 -7.11 17.91 20.37
CA ILE A 631 -8.23 18.85 20.25
C ILE A 631 -8.16 19.77 19.02
N TYR A 632 -7.00 19.84 18.37
CA TYR A 632 -6.76 20.60 17.14
C TYR A 632 -6.73 19.74 15.88
N SER A 633 -7.01 18.44 16.00
CA SER A 633 -6.92 17.52 14.88
C SER A 633 -7.84 17.92 13.73
N THR A 634 -7.26 18.04 12.54
CA THR A 634 -7.95 18.42 11.31
C THR A 634 -7.11 18.04 10.10
N SER A 635 -7.77 17.77 8.98
CA SER A 635 -7.09 17.69 7.68
C SER A 635 -7.03 19.04 6.94
N ASN A 636 -7.63 20.11 7.49
CA ASN A 636 -7.67 21.41 6.84
C ASN A 636 -6.27 22.03 6.70
N GLY A 637 -6.05 22.72 5.58
CA GLY A 637 -4.85 23.53 5.34
C GLY A 637 -3.64 22.75 4.82
N PHE A 638 -3.74 21.42 4.70
CA PHE A 638 -2.66 20.64 4.09
C PHE A 638 -2.50 20.99 2.60
N PRO A 639 -1.26 21.11 2.10
CA PRO A 639 -1.00 21.43 0.71
C PRO A 639 -1.40 20.26 -0.19
N VAL A 640 -2.19 20.53 -1.23
CA VAL A 640 -2.50 19.55 -2.27
C VAL A 640 -1.80 19.93 -3.57
N THR A 641 -1.40 18.94 -4.35
CA THR A 641 -0.83 19.17 -5.68
C THR A 641 -1.94 19.37 -6.70
N GLY A 642 -1.61 19.95 -7.85
CA GLY A 642 -2.58 20.20 -8.91
C GLY A 642 -3.26 18.91 -9.39
N ASP A 643 -2.60 17.76 -9.22
CA ASP A 643 -3.04 16.43 -9.59
C ASP A 643 -3.71 15.60 -8.50
N ALA A 644 -4.07 16.21 -7.37
CA ALA A 644 -4.75 15.54 -6.27
C ALA A 644 -6.04 14.80 -6.70
N PHE A 645 -6.19 13.55 -6.27
CA PHE A 645 -7.45 12.79 -6.38
C PHE A 645 -8.64 13.51 -5.73
N GLN A 646 -8.44 14.03 -4.51
CA GLN A 646 -9.39 14.84 -3.78
C GLN A 646 -8.66 16.10 -3.28
N ALA A 647 -8.96 17.25 -3.90
CA ALA A 647 -8.30 18.51 -3.58
C ALA A 647 -8.89 19.22 -2.33
N ASN A 648 -10.09 18.85 -1.90
CA ASN A 648 -10.80 19.48 -0.79
C ASN A 648 -11.00 18.50 0.36
N THR A 649 -11.13 19.03 1.57
CA THR A 649 -11.49 18.25 2.75
C THR A 649 -12.59 18.95 3.54
N ASN A 650 -13.38 18.17 4.27
CA ASN A 650 -14.32 18.68 5.29
C ASN A 650 -13.64 18.85 6.67
N GLY A 651 -12.32 18.63 6.75
CA GLY A 651 -11.57 18.63 7.99
C GLY A 651 -11.46 17.27 8.68
N SER A 652 -12.18 16.24 8.19
CA SER A 652 -12.25 14.87 8.73
C SER A 652 -11.88 13.78 7.70
N ASN A 653 -10.76 13.96 6.99
CA ASN A 653 -10.28 13.06 5.95
C ASN A 653 -8.82 12.62 6.16
N PHE A 654 -8.42 11.63 5.39
CA PHE A 654 -7.03 11.23 5.25
C PHE A 654 -6.32 12.21 4.34
N TYR A 655 -5.06 12.50 4.66
CA TYR A 655 -4.13 13.20 3.81
C TYR A 655 -3.01 12.24 3.41
N ILE A 656 -2.73 12.18 2.12
CA ILE A 656 -1.72 11.32 1.51
C ILE A 656 -0.77 12.22 0.73
N ALA A 657 0.54 12.04 0.94
CA ALA A 657 1.53 12.81 0.21
C ALA A 657 2.80 12.02 -0.11
N VAL A 658 3.46 12.45 -1.18
CA VAL A 658 4.78 11.99 -1.61
C VAL A 658 5.70 13.19 -1.67
N LEU A 659 6.80 13.15 -0.93
CA LEU A 659 7.90 14.10 -1.05
C LEU A 659 9.00 13.48 -1.91
N GLY A 660 9.65 14.31 -2.72
CA GLY A 660 10.84 13.89 -3.47
C GLY A 660 12.01 13.52 -2.55
N GLN A 661 13.06 12.95 -3.14
CA GLN A 661 14.34 12.69 -2.47
C GLN A 661 14.79 13.86 -1.57
N ASP A 662 15.19 13.51 -0.34
CA ASP A 662 15.57 14.45 0.71
C ASP A 662 14.51 15.52 0.99
N ALA A 663 13.23 15.19 0.77
CA ALA A 663 12.10 16.10 0.89
C ALA A 663 12.32 17.42 0.14
N ASN A 664 12.91 17.40 -1.06
CA ASN A 664 13.22 18.64 -1.82
C ASN A 664 11.97 19.35 -2.38
N SER A 665 10.85 18.64 -2.49
CA SER A 665 9.59 19.11 -3.08
C SER A 665 8.43 18.21 -2.67
N LEU A 666 7.20 18.74 -2.69
CA LEU A 666 5.98 17.94 -2.65
C LEU A 666 5.66 17.46 -4.07
N LYS A 667 5.83 16.16 -4.31
CA LYS A 667 5.55 15.52 -5.61
C LYS A 667 4.07 15.27 -5.82
N TYR A 668 3.38 14.83 -4.77
CA TYR A 668 1.95 14.54 -4.80
C TYR A 668 1.33 14.83 -3.43
N GLY A 669 0.11 15.36 -3.39
CA GLY A 669 -0.62 15.60 -2.15
C GLY A 669 -2.13 15.58 -2.41
N THR A 670 -2.87 14.72 -1.73
CA THR A 670 -4.32 14.55 -1.90
C THR A 670 -5.00 14.26 -0.56
N TYR A 671 -6.31 14.49 -0.52
CA TYR A 671 -7.17 13.91 0.50
C TYR A 671 -7.78 12.57 0.06
N MET A 672 -8.34 11.84 1.03
CA MET A 672 -9.22 10.69 0.80
C MET A 672 -10.26 10.61 1.92
N GLY A 673 -11.55 10.54 1.57
CA GLY A 673 -12.62 10.29 2.53
C GLY A 673 -13.98 10.82 2.06
N GLY A 674 -14.74 11.46 2.95
CA GLY A 674 -16.07 12.00 2.65
C GLY A 674 -16.04 13.51 2.33
N THR A 675 -17.02 14.00 1.58
CA THR A 675 -17.06 15.38 1.09
C THR A 675 -17.99 16.32 1.86
N THR A 676 -19.05 15.82 2.51
CA THR A 676 -20.06 16.67 3.17
C THR A 676 -20.26 16.37 4.65
N ASP A 677 -20.38 15.11 5.07
CA ASP A 677 -20.47 14.70 6.47
C ASP A 677 -20.00 13.25 6.62
N SER A 678 -18.88 13.03 7.29
CA SER A 678 -18.31 11.70 7.46
C SER A 678 -17.46 11.59 8.71
N TRP A 679 -17.81 10.65 9.59
CA TRP A 679 -17.10 10.37 10.84
C TRP A 679 -16.01 9.31 10.60
N ASN A 680 -15.28 9.47 9.50
CA ASN A 680 -14.21 8.55 9.12
C ASN A 680 -13.04 8.72 10.07
N HIS A 681 -12.38 7.62 10.43
CA HIS A 681 -11.24 7.61 11.35
C HIS A 681 -10.45 6.30 11.25
N VAL A 682 -9.43 6.19 12.10
CA VAL A 682 -8.71 4.94 12.38
C VAL A 682 -8.81 4.64 13.88
N ASP A 683 -9.13 3.40 14.23
CA ASP A 683 -9.26 2.95 15.62
C ASP A 683 -7.94 2.48 16.23
N GLY A 684 -6.87 2.57 15.44
CA GLY A 684 -5.51 2.23 15.83
C GLY A 684 -4.81 1.45 14.74
N GLY A 685 -3.65 0.93 15.08
CA GLY A 685 -2.86 0.09 14.20
C GLY A 685 -2.08 0.79 13.08
N THR A 686 -1.49 -0.02 12.20
CA THR A 686 -0.54 0.41 11.17
C THR A 686 -1.03 0.01 9.78
N SER A 687 -1.29 0.99 8.91
CA SER A 687 -1.46 0.76 7.47
C SER A 687 -0.11 0.90 6.76
N ARG A 688 0.00 0.41 5.52
CA ARG A 688 1.30 0.28 4.85
C ARG A 688 1.34 0.87 3.46
N PHE A 689 2.55 1.23 3.07
CA PHE A 689 2.92 1.31 1.67
C PHE A 689 3.74 0.08 1.29
N ASP A 690 3.69 -0.37 0.03
CA ASP A 690 4.72 -1.28 -0.48
C ASP A 690 5.91 -0.51 -1.05
N LYS A 691 7.03 -1.21 -1.23
CA LYS A 691 8.27 -0.63 -1.75
C LYS A 691 8.13 -0.05 -3.16
N ALA A 692 7.08 -0.42 -3.89
CA ALA A 692 6.74 0.12 -5.19
C ALA A 692 5.86 1.40 -5.09
N GLY A 693 5.73 2.02 -3.90
CA GLY A 693 5.02 3.29 -3.74
C GLY A 693 3.51 3.16 -3.77
N ARG A 694 2.97 1.96 -3.59
CA ARG A 694 1.52 1.71 -3.52
C ARG A 694 1.04 1.80 -2.08
N ILE A 695 -0.17 2.31 -1.89
CA ILE A 695 -0.78 2.50 -0.56
C ILE A 695 -1.80 1.40 -0.29
N TYR A 696 -1.81 0.86 0.93
CA TYR A 696 -2.80 -0.09 1.41
C TYR A 696 -3.31 0.35 2.78
N HIS A 697 -4.57 0.75 2.85
CA HIS A 697 -5.21 1.24 4.06
C HIS A 697 -6.48 0.49 4.41
N ALA A 698 -6.72 0.32 5.70
CA ALA A 698 -7.99 -0.09 6.28
C ALA A 698 -8.43 0.97 7.29
N VAL A 699 -9.65 1.46 7.12
CA VAL A 699 -10.14 2.60 7.91
C VAL A 699 -11.57 2.39 8.36
N CYS A 700 -11.92 3.02 9.47
CA CYS A 700 -13.29 3.12 9.94
C CYS A 700 -14.01 4.17 9.09
N ALA A 701 -14.95 3.72 8.26
CA ALA A 701 -15.59 4.57 7.27
C ALA A 701 -17.10 4.65 7.49
N ALA A 702 -17.69 5.78 7.06
CA ALA A 702 -19.13 5.95 6.97
C ALA A 702 -19.91 5.74 8.29
N CYS A 703 -19.23 5.94 9.42
CA CYS A 703 -19.78 5.86 10.77
C CYS A 703 -21.02 6.74 10.97
N GLY A 704 -21.96 6.25 11.79
CA GLY A 704 -23.31 6.81 11.90
C GLY A 704 -24.31 6.29 10.87
N GLY A 705 -23.95 5.25 10.09
CA GLY A 705 -24.86 4.57 9.16
C GLY A 705 -25.10 5.32 7.85
N ASN A 706 -24.05 5.97 7.30
CA ASN A 706 -24.15 6.68 6.02
C ASN A 706 -23.64 5.82 4.86
N ASN A 707 -24.55 5.32 4.01
CA ASN A 707 -24.20 4.45 2.88
C ASN A 707 -23.07 4.97 1.98
N ASN A 708 -22.90 6.30 1.86
CA ASN A 708 -21.89 6.94 1.01
C ASN A 708 -20.95 7.87 1.79
N GLY A 709 -20.76 7.63 3.10
CA GLY A 709 -19.93 8.48 3.97
C GLY A 709 -18.43 8.41 3.69
N PHE A 710 -18.00 7.56 2.75
CA PHE A 710 -16.61 7.41 2.33
C PHE A 710 -16.57 7.18 0.83
N THR A 711 -15.54 7.71 0.17
CA THR A 711 -15.38 7.55 -1.28
C THR A 711 -15.10 6.09 -1.62
N SER A 712 -15.97 5.47 -2.42
CA SER A 712 -15.81 4.12 -3.00
C SER A 712 -15.69 4.18 -4.52
N THR A 713 -15.07 3.17 -5.12
CA THR A 713 -14.96 3.05 -6.59
C THR A 713 -16.07 2.15 -7.14
N PRO A 714 -16.57 2.38 -8.38
CA PRO A 714 -17.54 1.48 -8.99
C PRO A 714 -16.96 0.09 -9.25
N GLY A 715 -17.81 -0.93 -9.28
CA GLY A 715 -17.41 -2.32 -9.62
C GLY A 715 -16.67 -3.07 -8.50
N VAL A 716 -16.43 -2.42 -7.37
CA VAL A 716 -15.81 -3.07 -6.20
C VAL A 716 -16.76 -4.00 -5.47
N TRP A 717 -16.19 -4.86 -4.63
CA TRP A 717 -16.87 -5.84 -3.80
C TRP A 717 -18.08 -5.27 -3.05
N SER A 718 -17.89 -4.15 -2.34
CA SER A 718 -18.99 -3.45 -1.68
C SER A 718 -18.83 -1.93 -1.80
N PRO A 719 -19.58 -1.26 -2.68
CA PRO A 719 -19.46 0.18 -2.88
C PRO A 719 -20.16 1.02 -1.80
N ILE A 720 -20.92 0.41 -0.90
CA ILE A 720 -21.68 1.11 0.14
C ILE A 720 -21.39 0.54 1.53
N ASN A 721 -21.61 1.38 2.55
CA ASN A 721 -21.74 0.92 3.92
C ASN A 721 -23.09 0.21 4.10
N ALA A 722 -23.07 -1.10 4.33
CA ALA A 722 -24.26 -1.92 4.59
C ALA A 722 -24.57 -2.10 6.10
N SER A 723 -23.73 -1.56 6.98
CA SER A 723 -23.87 -1.57 8.44
C SER A 723 -24.71 -0.37 8.89
N SER A 724 -25.39 -0.52 10.03
CA SER A 724 -26.15 0.57 10.65
C SER A 724 -25.26 1.63 11.33
N ASN A 725 -23.96 1.37 11.49
CA ASN A 725 -22.99 2.30 12.06
C ASN A 725 -21.76 2.43 11.16
N CYS A 726 -20.59 1.94 11.59
CA CYS A 726 -19.35 2.00 10.84
C CYS A 726 -19.17 0.76 9.97
N ASN A 727 -18.29 0.88 9.00
CA ASN A 727 -17.82 -0.25 8.21
C ASN A 727 -16.37 -0.03 7.83
N LEU A 728 -15.57 -1.08 7.90
CA LEU A 728 -14.21 -1.04 7.42
C LEU A 728 -14.24 -0.77 5.91
N ALA A 729 -13.56 0.30 5.49
CA ALA A 729 -13.22 0.56 4.10
C ALA A 729 -11.74 0.27 3.86
N ALA A 730 -11.45 -0.48 2.79
CA ALA A 730 -10.12 -0.72 2.29
C ALA A 730 -9.92 0.08 0.99
N PHE A 731 -8.81 0.80 0.88
CA PHE A 731 -8.47 1.52 -0.35
C PHE A 731 -7.01 1.34 -0.75
N LYS A 732 -6.78 1.42 -2.06
CA LYS A 732 -5.46 1.27 -2.70
C LYS A 732 -5.16 2.40 -3.68
N PHE A 733 -4.01 3.04 -3.51
CA PHE A 733 -3.45 4.00 -4.47
C PHE A 733 -2.17 3.46 -5.10
N GLU A 734 -1.93 3.81 -6.36
CA GLU A 734 -0.67 3.59 -7.08
C GLU A 734 -0.09 4.98 -7.33
N LEU A 735 1.00 5.35 -6.64
CA LEU A 735 1.52 6.71 -6.68
C LEU A 735 2.86 6.85 -7.43
N SER A 736 3.57 5.73 -7.73
CA SER A 736 4.68 5.58 -8.70
C SER A 736 5.55 4.37 -8.32
N THR A 737 5.87 3.46 -9.26
CA THR A 737 6.70 2.26 -9.02
C THR A 737 8.17 2.44 -9.45
N ILE A 738 9.09 1.69 -8.83
CA ILE A 738 10.50 1.52 -9.24
C ILE A 738 10.68 0.06 -9.61
N GLU A 739 11.25 -0.23 -10.77
CA GLU A 739 11.40 -1.59 -11.26
C GLU A 739 12.87 -1.90 -11.46
N ALA A 740 13.42 -2.85 -10.69
CA ALA A 740 14.81 -3.28 -10.83
C ALA A 740 14.90 -4.41 -11.87
N ILE A 741 15.45 -4.13 -13.05
CA ILE A 741 15.52 -5.07 -14.18
C ILE A 741 16.97 -5.19 -14.65
N VAL A 742 17.44 -6.43 -14.77
CA VAL A 742 18.76 -6.77 -15.33
C VAL A 742 18.56 -7.59 -16.59
N SER A 743 19.30 -7.27 -17.66
CA SER A 743 19.38 -8.15 -18.84
C SER A 743 20.04 -9.47 -18.47
N THR A 744 19.54 -10.59 -19.00
CA THR A 744 20.23 -11.87 -18.84
C THR A 744 21.55 -11.81 -19.60
N PRO A 745 22.72 -11.91 -18.95
CA PRO A 745 23.99 -11.93 -19.65
C PRO A 745 24.10 -13.20 -20.50
N ASN A 746 25.03 -13.22 -21.47
CA ASN A 746 25.34 -14.44 -22.21
C ASN A 746 25.66 -15.59 -21.23
N ASN A 747 24.90 -16.68 -21.34
CA ASN A 747 25.04 -17.88 -20.49
C ASN A 747 26.30 -18.72 -20.81
N VAL A 748 27.08 -18.30 -21.81
CA VAL A 748 28.37 -18.90 -22.18
C VAL A 748 29.35 -17.77 -22.48
N VAL A 749 30.41 -17.69 -21.68
CA VAL A 749 31.53 -16.74 -21.86
C VAL A 749 32.85 -17.50 -21.83
N CYS A 750 33.77 -17.17 -22.75
CA CYS A 750 35.09 -17.78 -22.79
C CYS A 750 36.03 -17.05 -21.85
N LEU A 751 36.72 -17.75 -20.95
CA LEU A 751 37.76 -17.11 -20.13
C LEU A 751 38.88 -16.56 -21.03
N PRO A 752 39.37 -15.32 -20.79
CA PRO A 752 39.12 -14.43 -19.65
C PRO A 752 38.11 -13.29 -19.94
N ASP A 753 37.21 -13.44 -20.91
CA ASP A 753 36.30 -12.38 -21.32
C ASP A 753 35.32 -12.02 -20.18
N PRO A 754 35.00 -10.71 -19.99
CA PRO A 754 34.05 -10.28 -19.00
C PRO A 754 32.60 -10.57 -19.44
N VAL A 755 31.75 -10.88 -18.48
CA VAL A 755 30.29 -10.83 -18.59
C VAL A 755 29.86 -9.37 -18.47
N ILE A 756 29.12 -8.87 -19.45
CA ILE A 756 28.51 -7.53 -19.40
C ILE A 756 27.08 -7.67 -18.92
N PHE A 757 26.70 -6.86 -17.95
CA PHE A 757 25.34 -6.81 -17.42
C PHE A 757 24.72 -5.45 -17.79
N ASP A 758 23.66 -5.47 -18.60
CA ASP A 758 22.90 -4.25 -18.91
C ASP A 758 21.78 -4.07 -17.88
N ASN A 759 21.78 -2.93 -17.19
CA ASN A 759 20.66 -2.46 -16.36
C ASN A 759 19.54 -1.95 -17.25
N ASN A 760 18.34 -2.39 -16.91
CA ASN A 760 17.10 -2.03 -17.58
C ASN A 760 16.02 -1.54 -16.61
N SER A 761 16.43 -1.25 -15.37
CA SER A 761 15.53 -0.81 -14.32
C SER A 761 14.80 0.48 -14.70
N ALA A 762 13.49 0.56 -14.45
CA ALA A 762 12.70 1.78 -14.60
C ALA A 762 12.66 2.57 -13.29
N ASN A 763 12.69 3.90 -13.41
CA ASN A 763 12.65 4.86 -12.30
C ASN A 763 13.78 4.74 -11.25
N GLY A 764 14.73 3.81 -11.40
CA GLY A 764 15.93 3.67 -10.54
C GLY A 764 17.07 4.65 -10.92
N ASN A 765 17.72 5.25 -9.91
CA ASN A 765 18.83 6.18 -10.08
C ASN A 765 20.15 5.74 -9.41
N ALA A 766 20.13 4.61 -8.70
CA ALA A 766 21.28 3.97 -8.06
C ALA A 766 21.24 2.45 -8.31
N PHE A 767 22.42 1.85 -8.48
CA PHE A 767 22.56 0.45 -8.90
C PHE A 767 23.48 -0.31 -7.95
N TYR A 768 23.12 -1.53 -7.59
CA TYR A 768 23.95 -2.45 -6.82
C TYR A 768 23.92 -3.82 -7.48
N TRP A 769 25.11 -4.31 -7.83
CA TRP A 769 25.33 -5.58 -8.50
C TRP A 769 26.12 -6.51 -7.60
N SER A 770 25.62 -7.72 -7.40
CA SER A 770 26.35 -8.82 -6.76
C SER A 770 26.54 -9.93 -7.78
N PHE A 771 27.79 -10.26 -8.10
CA PHE A 771 28.10 -11.24 -9.14
C PHE A 771 28.10 -12.70 -8.65
N GLY A 772 27.85 -12.90 -7.35
CA GLY A 772 27.76 -14.24 -6.74
C GLY A 772 29.10 -14.86 -6.32
N ASP A 773 30.23 -14.23 -6.62
CA ASP A 773 31.59 -14.70 -6.26
C ASP A 773 32.27 -13.86 -5.16
N GLY A 774 31.50 -13.00 -4.48
CA GLY A 774 32.00 -12.08 -3.46
C GLY A 774 32.52 -10.74 -4.01
N THR A 775 32.34 -10.48 -5.31
CA THR A 775 32.61 -9.18 -5.92
C THR A 775 31.33 -8.44 -6.32
N TYR A 776 31.43 -7.11 -6.44
CA TYR A 776 30.28 -6.21 -6.56
C TYR A 776 30.56 -5.04 -7.52
N SER A 777 29.50 -4.42 -8.04
CA SER A 777 29.60 -3.15 -8.77
C SER A 777 28.42 -2.22 -8.46
N SER A 778 28.63 -0.92 -8.67
CA SER A 778 27.58 0.11 -8.60
C SER A 778 27.41 0.86 -9.93
N GLU A 779 28.04 0.38 -11.00
CA GLU A 779 27.89 0.97 -12.33
C GLU A 779 26.49 0.71 -12.87
N ILE A 780 25.98 1.61 -13.71
CA ILE A 780 24.69 1.39 -14.38
C ILE A 780 24.73 0.11 -15.23
N ASN A 781 25.80 -0.14 -15.98
CA ASN A 781 25.99 -1.37 -16.74
C ASN A 781 27.39 -1.94 -16.45
N PRO A 782 27.56 -2.80 -15.43
CA PRO A 782 28.88 -3.27 -15.06
C PRO A 782 29.36 -4.40 -15.96
N SER A 783 30.67 -4.61 -15.94
CA SER A 783 31.29 -5.82 -16.49
C SER A 783 32.03 -6.57 -15.40
N HIS A 784 32.02 -7.90 -15.45
CA HIS A 784 32.66 -8.76 -14.46
C HIS A 784 33.38 -9.96 -15.08
N VAL A 785 34.60 -10.26 -14.63
CA VAL A 785 35.38 -11.42 -15.09
C VAL A 785 35.35 -12.49 -14.00
N TYR A 786 34.78 -13.65 -14.32
CA TYR A 786 34.82 -14.80 -13.42
C TYR A 786 36.20 -15.49 -13.46
N PRO A 787 36.81 -15.83 -12.31
CA PRO A 787 38.18 -16.35 -12.24
C PRO A 787 38.30 -17.82 -12.70
N GLY A 788 37.18 -18.52 -12.88
CA GLY A 788 37.13 -19.90 -13.34
C GLY A 788 35.72 -20.28 -13.82
N PRO A 789 35.58 -21.46 -14.44
CA PRO A 789 34.26 -22.00 -14.80
C PRO A 789 33.41 -22.19 -13.53
N GLY A 790 32.15 -21.77 -13.60
CA GLY A 790 31.14 -21.95 -12.54
C GLY A 790 30.61 -23.36 -12.42
#